data_AF-A0A7C3GPC2-F1
#
_entry.id   AF-A0A7C3GPC2-F1
#
_cell.length_a   1.000
_cell.length_b   1.000
_cell.length_c   1.000
_cell.angle_alpha   90.00
_cell.angle_beta   90.00
_cell.angle_gamma   90.00
#
_symmetry.space_group_name_H-M   'P 1'
#
loop_
_entity.id
_entity.type
_entity.pdbx_description
1 polymer ?
#
loop_
_entity_poly.entity_id
_entity_poly.type
_entity_poly.pdbx_seq_one_letter_code
_entity_poly.pdbx_strand_id
1 'polypeptide(L)'
;MEKELAERNKQITIFSEQTTVLEQVLSDRDKQITALRGELSDRDNQIVELTGEVAGRGEWALRLDAELKRVRADYQNIIRSSSWRVTLPLREVRRWLASPEQQARRYFEAGLGISKRVYKSLPLSHRTKAMHRRWLARYFPSVLLPGWRHISTAPVFQVLADKGSQVAPGEPPEYLPGTPLPGLAAYTSNKPVVSVIIPVYGKLEYTLQCLESIKENPPQTAFEVIVIDDKSPDGSAEVIADITGVRLIRNRENLGFIRSCNKGAQEARGQYLHFLNNDTQVTPGWLDELFRTFDDFPGTGLAGSRLIYPDGRLQEAGGIIWQNGSAWNFGRFQDPSLPVYNYAREVDYCSGASIMVPKALFDDLGGFDEHYLPAYCEDSDLALKLRERGCRVIYQPFSTVIHHEGVSSGTDISQGTKAYQVENSKKLFERWEERLRAHQPPGVDIDKAMDRRAKRRVLVIDHCTPTPDQDAGSGTVYNLLLLLREMDFQVTFIPEDNFFYLPEYTTLLQRTGIEMLYAPYVTAVEQHLKECGERYDLVFLFRPGVVERHLKCIRRHSSKAKILYHTVDLHYLRMEREAGLQNNKRKKKAAADMKQRELASIRSVDATIVHSTTEQEILQPLVPDASLHVYPLIMNTRGTNAGFAERKDIVFVGGYQHSPNVDAVQYFVNEVMPLLKSSLPGIRFYAVGSKPPKEIQALARDDVIVTGFVEDLSSLLDKIRVSVAPLRYGAGIKGKIGTAMAVGLPVVVTSLAAEGMSLTDGENVLIADGAKKISDAIVKVYRDESEWQRLSRNGLAFADRNWGAAAAWKTLADILLDMGMPVDQARYPLSLYDSSPVSTNGSSSRAQLAPVGVAENQVQFERLINGTSVRGVVDAEKSLLESGSGEEFFLNGYCAVCDETVPLLVDMQSGGRRLTDGILQPNWRERLVCPTCQMNNRQRLVATLVKQLLDKRKGMTVYFMEQVTPIFQWASDEFKQHEIYGSEYLGHEYEGGSTVKGIRHEDVEDLSFSDGSLDLVVSNDVFEHVPHPSRAFTECARVLRPGGVLLATIPFHASEDVSVIRAQLVNGELEQLLPAVYHGNPVSDDGSLVFTDFGWDILDVMRAAGFSRAGIEVYASAEYGHLGGGQIVFRAER
;
A
#
# COMPACT_ATOMS: atom_id res chain seq x y z
N MET A 1 -9.63 -38.07 -71.19
CA MET A 1 -9.07 -36.79 -71.65
C MET A 1 -9.90 -35.60 -71.16
N GLU A 2 -11.19 -35.46 -71.51
CA GLU A 2 -12.01 -34.31 -71.04
C GLU A 2 -12.20 -34.23 -69.51
N LYS A 3 -12.43 -35.37 -68.84
CA LYS A 3 -12.48 -35.41 -67.36
C LYS A 3 -11.15 -35.02 -66.69
N GLU A 4 -10.04 -35.36 -67.33
CA GLU A 4 -8.69 -35.07 -66.82
C GLU A 4 -8.31 -33.61 -67.05
N LEU A 5 -8.82 -33.00 -68.14
CA LEU A 5 -8.72 -31.57 -68.41
C LEU A 5 -9.55 -30.75 -67.41
N ALA A 6 -10.78 -31.22 -67.09
CA ALA A 6 -11.64 -30.57 -66.10
C ALA A 6 -11.03 -30.58 -64.69
N GLU A 7 -10.42 -31.71 -64.27
CA GLU A 7 -9.78 -31.82 -62.96
C GLU A 7 -8.52 -30.93 -62.87
N ARG A 8 -7.70 -30.88 -63.94
CA ARG A 8 -6.55 -29.97 -64.02
C ARG A 8 -6.95 -28.51 -64.00
N ASN A 9 -8.01 -28.13 -64.71
CA ASN A 9 -8.52 -26.76 -64.68
C ASN A 9 -8.99 -26.38 -63.27
N LYS A 10 -9.65 -27.30 -62.56
CA LYS A 10 -10.07 -27.07 -61.16
C LYS A 10 -8.87 -26.89 -60.22
N GLN A 11 -7.81 -27.67 -60.39
CA GLN A 11 -6.57 -27.49 -59.64
C GLN A 11 -5.87 -26.17 -59.96
N ILE A 12 -5.85 -25.74 -61.23
CA ILE A 12 -5.29 -24.44 -61.64
C ILE A 12 -6.06 -23.29 -60.99
N THR A 13 -7.40 -23.38 -60.91
CA THR A 13 -8.21 -22.36 -60.23
C THR A 13 -7.90 -22.29 -58.74
N ILE A 14 -7.79 -23.44 -58.06
CA ILE A 14 -7.44 -23.48 -56.63
C ILE A 14 -6.03 -22.91 -56.38
N PHE A 15 -5.06 -23.25 -57.22
CA PHE A 15 -3.71 -22.69 -57.12
C PHE A 15 -3.68 -21.19 -57.40
N SER A 16 -4.49 -20.71 -58.35
CA SER A 16 -4.65 -19.28 -58.62
C SER A 16 -5.17 -18.54 -57.39
N GLU A 17 -6.23 -19.06 -56.76
CA GLU A 17 -6.82 -18.47 -55.54
C GLU A 17 -5.83 -18.45 -54.37
N GLN A 18 -5.07 -19.54 -54.17
CA GLN A 18 -4.03 -19.60 -53.14
C GLN A 18 -2.89 -18.61 -53.40
N THR A 19 -2.52 -18.40 -54.66
CA THR A 19 -1.46 -17.45 -55.04
C THR A 19 -1.92 -16.02 -54.78
N THR A 20 -3.16 -15.68 -55.11
CA THR A 20 -3.75 -14.36 -54.81
C THR A 20 -3.82 -14.09 -53.30
N VAL A 21 -4.17 -15.08 -52.48
CA VAL A 21 -4.16 -14.93 -51.01
C VAL A 21 -2.74 -14.72 -50.46
N LEU A 22 -1.75 -15.43 -51.00
CA LEU A 22 -0.34 -15.25 -50.63
C LEU A 22 0.20 -13.87 -51.03
N GLU A 23 -0.15 -13.38 -52.21
CA GLU A 23 0.19 -12.03 -52.67
C GLU A 23 -0.43 -10.95 -51.77
N GLN A 24 -1.67 -11.16 -51.32
CA GLN A 24 -2.34 -10.28 -50.36
C GLN A 24 -1.61 -10.24 -49.02
N VAL A 25 -1.25 -11.42 -48.48
CA VAL A 25 -0.52 -11.53 -47.21
C VAL A 25 0.88 -10.90 -47.29
N LEU A 26 1.57 -11.04 -48.44
CA LEU A 26 2.85 -10.39 -48.68
C LEU A 26 2.69 -8.86 -48.73
N SER A 27 1.66 -8.36 -49.43
CA SER A 27 1.35 -6.93 -49.47
C SER A 27 1.07 -6.35 -48.07
N ASP A 28 0.31 -7.06 -47.25
CA ASP A 28 -0.03 -6.62 -45.90
C ASP A 28 1.17 -6.67 -44.95
N ARG A 29 2.08 -7.65 -45.13
CA ARG A 29 3.35 -7.69 -44.40
C ARG A 29 4.30 -6.58 -44.82
N ASP A 30 4.39 -6.26 -46.10
CA ASP A 30 5.21 -5.14 -46.59
C ASP A 30 4.68 -3.79 -46.09
N LYS A 31 3.35 -3.64 -45.99
CA LYS A 31 2.73 -2.48 -45.33
C LYS A 31 3.10 -2.41 -43.84
N GLN A 32 3.04 -3.53 -43.11
CA GLN A 32 3.44 -3.58 -41.69
C GLN A 32 4.92 -3.26 -41.49
N ILE A 33 5.81 -3.78 -42.35
CA ILE A 33 7.25 -3.49 -42.29
C ILE A 33 7.49 -2.00 -42.57
N THR A 34 6.74 -1.41 -43.49
CA THR A 34 6.84 0.03 -43.81
C THR A 34 6.35 0.89 -42.66
N ALA A 35 5.23 0.52 -42.01
CA ALA A 35 4.72 1.20 -40.81
C ALA A 35 5.71 1.12 -39.63
N LEU A 36 6.26 -0.07 -39.36
CA LEU A 36 7.27 -0.27 -38.31
C LEU A 36 8.56 0.51 -38.58
N ARG A 37 8.98 0.65 -39.84
CA ARG A 37 10.12 1.51 -40.21
C ARG A 37 9.81 3.00 -39.99
N GLY A 38 8.58 3.42 -40.21
CA GLY A 38 8.10 4.76 -39.86
C GLY A 38 8.18 5.01 -38.36
N GLU A 39 7.61 4.12 -37.55
CA GLU A 39 7.66 4.21 -36.08
C GLU A 39 9.09 4.20 -35.53
N LEU A 40 10.00 3.43 -36.14
CA LEU A 40 11.41 3.41 -35.77
C LEU A 40 12.09 4.75 -36.09
N SER A 41 11.79 5.32 -37.26
CA SER A 41 12.30 6.64 -37.64
C SER A 41 11.77 7.75 -36.73
N ASP A 42 10.51 7.67 -36.31
CA ASP A 42 9.90 8.65 -35.40
C ASP A 42 10.49 8.53 -33.99
N ARG A 43 10.72 7.30 -33.50
CA ARG A 43 11.44 7.07 -32.24
C ARG A 43 12.88 7.52 -32.30
N ASP A 44 13.59 7.29 -33.40
CA ASP A 44 14.97 7.77 -33.56
C ASP A 44 15.01 9.30 -33.60
N ASN A 45 14.05 9.96 -34.26
CA ASN A 45 13.91 11.41 -34.23
C ASN A 45 13.61 11.93 -32.81
N GLN A 46 12.75 11.24 -32.06
CA GLN A 46 12.42 11.59 -30.67
C GLN A 46 13.63 11.38 -29.73
N ILE A 47 14.45 10.35 -29.96
CA ILE A 47 15.71 10.14 -29.25
C ILE A 47 16.71 11.26 -29.58
N VAL A 48 16.81 11.69 -30.84
CA VAL A 48 17.66 12.81 -31.25
C VAL A 48 17.19 14.12 -30.60
N GLU A 49 15.88 14.36 -30.55
CA GLU A 49 15.28 15.53 -29.91
C GLU A 49 15.53 15.54 -28.40
N LEU A 50 15.29 14.42 -27.70
CA LEU A 50 15.58 14.25 -26.28
C LEU A 50 17.08 14.37 -25.98
N THR A 51 17.93 13.85 -26.85
CA THR A 51 19.40 13.97 -26.71
C THR A 51 19.84 15.42 -26.92
N GLY A 52 19.20 16.14 -27.84
CA GLY A 52 19.37 17.58 -28.03
C GLY A 52 18.90 18.40 -26.82
N GLU A 53 17.80 18.00 -26.19
CA GLU A 53 17.27 18.63 -24.97
C GLU A 53 18.20 18.39 -23.78
N VAL A 54 18.74 17.18 -23.63
CA VAL A 54 19.73 16.82 -22.61
C VAL A 54 21.05 17.58 -22.83
N ALA A 55 21.51 17.71 -24.08
CA ALA A 55 22.67 18.53 -24.42
C ALA A 55 22.43 20.02 -24.13
N GLY A 56 21.24 20.53 -24.44
CA GLY A 56 20.82 21.91 -24.13
C GLY A 56 20.75 22.17 -22.62
N ARG A 57 20.27 21.22 -21.82
CA ARG A 57 20.30 21.28 -20.34
C ARG A 57 21.74 21.23 -19.81
N GLY A 58 22.63 20.48 -20.46
CA GLY A 58 24.06 20.46 -20.18
C GLY A 58 24.74 21.81 -20.45
N GLU A 59 24.46 22.44 -21.59
CA GLU A 59 24.94 23.79 -21.91
C GLU A 59 24.39 24.85 -20.96
N TRP A 60 23.12 24.74 -20.57
CA TRP A 60 22.49 25.61 -19.58
C TRP A 60 23.17 25.49 -18.20
N ALA A 61 23.46 24.26 -17.75
CA ALA A 61 24.20 24.02 -16.51
C ALA A 61 25.63 24.59 -16.54
N LEU A 62 26.33 24.49 -17.68
CA LEU A 62 27.66 25.09 -17.87
C LEU A 62 27.61 26.62 -17.88
N ARG A 63 26.56 27.22 -18.47
CA ARG A 63 26.32 28.67 -18.45
C ARG A 63 26.06 29.16 -17.02
N LEU A 64 25.26 28.42 -16.25
CA LEU A 64 24.97 28.71 -14.84
C LEU A 64 26.23 28.60 -13.98
N ASP A 65 27.08 27.59 -14.18
CA ASP A 65 28.35 27.44 -13.45
C ASP A 65 29.34 28.58 -13.78
N ALA A 66 29.38 29.02 -15.04
CA ALA A 66 30.18 30.18 -15.44
C ALA A 66 29.67 31.49 -14.79
N GLU A 67 28.36 31.67 -14.69
CA GLU A 67 27.74 32.82 -14.04
C GLU A 67 27.98 32.82 -12.52
N LEU A 68 27.87 31.65 -11.89
CA LEU A 68 28.14 31.44 -10.47
C LEU A 68 29.62 31.69 -10.12
N LYS A 69 30.54 31.33 -11.02
CA LYS A 69 31.96 31.69 -10.93
C LYS A 69 32.18 33.20 -11.05
N ARG A 70 31.44 33.88 -11.94
CA ARG A 70 31.50 35.34 -12.11
C ARG A 70 31.03 36.08 -10.86
N VAL A 71 29.87 35.70 -10.33
CA VAL A 71 29.30 36.26 -9.10
C VAL A 71 30.22 36.02 -7.89
N ARG A 72 30.86 34.85 -7.80
CA ARG A 72 31.87 34.58 -6.75
C ARG A 72 33.12 35.45 -6.90
N ALA A 73 33.55 35.74 -8.13
CA ALA A 73 34.67 36.64 -8.39
C ALA A 73 34.32 38.09 -8.04
N ASP A 74 33.10 38.55 -8.35
CA ASP A 74 32.60 39.88 -7.97
C ASP A 74 32.46 40.03 -6.46
N TYR A 75 31.95 39.00 -5.77
CA TYR A 75 31.91 38.94 -4.32
C TYR A 75 33.32 39.02 -3.68
N GLN A 76 34.30 38.31 -4.25
CA GLN A 76 35.70 38.41 -3.83
C GLN A 76 36.28 39.81 -4.07
N ASN A 77 35.93 40.47 -5.17
CA ASN A 77 36.36 41.83 -5.48
C ASN A 77 35.75 42.85 -4.51
N ILE A 78 34.48 42.69 -4.11
CA ILE A 78 33.82 43.53 -3.10
C ILE A 78 34.51 43.37 -1.74
N ILE A 79 34.83 42.14 -1.33
CA ILE A 79 35.53 41.89 -0.05
C ILE A 79 36.94 42.46 -0.04
N ARG A 80 37.62 42.48 -1.19
CA ARG A 80 38.97 43.04 -1.36
C ARG A 80 38.97 44.56 -1.57
N SER A 81 37.80 45.17 -1.78
CA SER A 81 37.69 46.61 -2.04
C SER A 81 38.13 47.43 -0.82
N SER A 82 38.77 48.57 -1.10
CA SER A 82 39.27 49.50 -0.09
C SER A 82 38.14 50.04 0.79
N SER A 83 36.94 50.25 0.25
CA SER A 83 35.75 50.68 1.02
C SER A 83 35.29 49.60 2.02
N TRP A 84 35.36 48.32 1.67
CA TRP A 84 35.05 47.22 2.59
C TRP A 84 36.08 47.11 3.72
N ARG A 85 37.36 47.35 3.43
CA ARG A 85 38.41 47.34 4.45
C ARG A 85 38.35 48.57 5.37
N VAL A 86 38.03 49.74 4.84
CA VAL A 86 37.94 51.00 5.60
C VAL A 86 36.72 51.03 6.53
N THR A 87 35.60 50.39 6.16
CA THR A 87 34.38 50.31 7.00
C THR A 87 34.41 49.16 8.01
N LEU A 88 35.47 48.35 8.04
CA LEU A 88 35.61 47.22 8.97
C LEU A 88 35.53 47.63 10.46
N PRO A 89 36.15 48.75 10.92
CA PRO A 89 36.09 49.16 12.31
C PRO A 89 34.66 49.55 12.73
N LEU A 90 33.94 50.30 11.89
CA LEU A 90 32.56 50.70 12.13
C LEU A 90 31.60 49.50 12.21
N ARG A 91 31.85 48.48 11.39
CA ARG A 91 31.04 47.25 11.37
C ARG A 91 31.33 46.34 12.56
N GLU A 92 32.56 46.30 13.05
CA GLU A 92 32.89 45.57 14.27
C GLU A 92 32.40 46.30 15.53
N VAL A 93 32.42 47.63 15.57
CA VAL A 93 31.81 48.41 16.68
C VAL A 93 30.29 48.19 16.72
N ARG A 94 29.60 48.23 15.58
CA ARG A 94 28.15 47.93 15.52
C ARG A 94 27.82 46.51 15.99
N ARG A 95 28.68 45.54 15.70
CA ARG A 95 28.51 44.14 16.15
C ARG A 95 28.78 43.95 17.64
N TRP A 96 29.79 44.65 18.18
CA TRP A 96 30.05 44.67 19.62
C TRP A 96 28.91 45.32 20.40
N LEU A 97 28.29 46.37 19.87
CA LEU A 97 27.12 47.03 20.48
C LEU A 97 25.85 46.16 20.40
N ALA A 98 25.64 45.45 19.29
CA ALA A 98 24.45 44.63 19.10
C ALA A 98 24.48 43.31 19.90
N SER A 99 25.67 42.73 20.12
CA SER A 99 25.80 41.42 20.76
C SER A 99 27.19 41.22 21.39
N PRO A 100 27.46 41.83 22.57
CA PRO A 100 28.79 41.81 23.20
C PRO A 100 29.28 40.40 23.57
N GLU A 101 28.38 39.53 24.04
CA GLU A 101 28.71 38.17 24.50
C GLU A 101 29.10 37.23 23.36
N GLN A 102 28.42 37.30 22.21
CA GLN A 102 28.78 36.52 21.02
C GLN A 102 30.14 36.93 20.46
N GLN A 103 30.46 38.22 20.53
CA GLN A 103 31.72 38.74 20.02
C GLN A 103 32.89 38.39 20.96
N ALA A 104 32.69 38.46 22.28
CA ALA A 104 33.63 37.94 23.26
C ALA A 104 33.92 36.44 23.05
N ARG A 105 32.89 35.63 22.78
CA ARG A 105 33.01 34.19 22.49
C ARG A 105 33.75 33.92 21.19
N ARG A 106 33.51 34.71 20.14
CA ARG A 106 34.18 34.60 18.83
C ARG A 106 35.68 34.92 18.90
N TYR A 107 36.08 35.93 19.68
CA TYR A 107 37.51 36.23 19.90
C TYR A 107 38.19 35.21 20.84
N PHE A 108 37.46 34.69 21.83
CA PHE A 108 37.91 33.60 22.70
C PHE A 108 38.19 32.30 21.90
N GLU A 109 37.29 31.93 20.99
CA GLU A 109 37.45 30.78 20.09
C GLU A 109 38.59 30.98 19.08
N ALA A 110 38.77 32.18 18.55
CA ALA A 110 39.89 32.52 17.67
C ALA A 110 41.25 32.44 18.41
N GLY A 111 41.31 32.91 19.67
CA GLY A 111 42.49 32.76 20.54
C GLY A 111 42.82 31.31 20.91
N LEU A 112 41.79 30.48 21.12
CA LEU A 112 41.91 29.03 21.28
C LEU A 112 42.47 28.32 20.03
N GLY A 113 42.15 28.84 18.84
CA GLY A 113 42.66 28.32 17.58
C GLY A 113 44.16 28.60 17.34
N ILE A 114 44.66 29.73 17.81
CA ILE A 114 46.09 30.11 17.72
C ILE A 114 46.91 29.32 18.74
N SER A 115 46.43 29.23 19.99
CA SER A 115 47.07 28.45 21.05
C SER A 115 47.11 26.94 20.74
N LYS A 116 46.08 26.35 20.11
CA LYS A 116 46.12 24.95 19.61
C LYS A 116 47.18 24.73 18.54
N ARG A 117 47.45 25.72 17.67
CA ARG A 117 48.48 25.63 16.62
C ARG A 117 49.89 25.68 17.20
N VAL A 118 50.14 26.62 18.12
CA VAL A 118 51.43 26.73 18.84
C VAL A 118 51.69 25.48 19.70
N TYR A 119 50.67 24.95 20.37
CA TYR A 119 50.78 23.75 21.20
C TYR A 119 51.06 22.48 20.37
N LYS A 120 50.52 22.37 19.15
CA LYS A 120 50.80 21.25 18.24
C LYS A 120 52.22 21.26 17.69
N SER A 121 52.80 22.44 17.47
CA SER A 121 54.17 22.60 16.96
C SER A 121 55.27 22.41 18.02
N LEU A 122 54.93 22.30 19.31
CA LEU A 122 55.91 22.02 20.36
C LEU A 122 56.39 20.55 20.30
N PRO A 123 57.71 20.28 20.46
CA PRO A 123 58.31 18.97 20.32
C PRO A 123 58.14 18.13 21.60
N LEU A 124 56.91 17.98 22.07
CA LEU A 124 56.59 17.17 23.25
C LEU A 124 56.28 15.71 22.85
N SER A 125 56.71 14.77 23.70
CA SER A 125 56.50 13.33 23.49
C SER A 125 55.00 12.96 23.44
N HIS A 126 54.68 11.86 22.75
CA HIS A 126 53.30 11.39 22.56
C HIS A 126 52.60 11.07 23.89
N ARG A 127 53.35 10.57 24.90
CA ARG A 127 52.85 10.31 26.25
C ARG A 127 52.48 11.60 26.99
N THR A 128 53.29 12.64 26.87
CA THR A 128 53.03 13.95 27.50
C THR A 128 51.81 14.64 26.89
N LYS A 129 51.67 14.60 25.55
CA LYS A 129 50.49 15.16 24.86
C LYS A 129 49.20 14.41 25.22
N ALA A 130 49.26 13.09 25.43
CA ALA A 130 48.12 12.29 25.89
C ALA A 130 47.72 12.60 27.34
N MET A 131 48.69 12.84 28.22
CA MET A 131 48.43 13.22 29.61
C MET A 131 47.77 14.60 29.71
N HIS A 132 48.25 15.58 28.95
CA HIS A 132 47.63 16.92 28.89
C HIS A 132 46.21 16.87 28.30
N ARG A 133 45.94 15.99 27.33
CA ARG A 133 44.61 15.80 26.75
C ARG A 133 43.64 15.14 27.74
N ARG A 134 44.09 14.20 28.57
CA ARG A 134 43.30 13.61 29.67
C ARG A 134 43.04 14.63 30.79
N TRP A 135 44.02 15.47 31.11
CA TRP A 135 43.86 16.55 32.09
C TRP A 135 42.87 17.63 31.60
N LEU A 136 42.98 18.07 30.34
CA LEU A 136 42.04 19.02 29.73
C LEU A 136 40.62 18.47 29.59
N ALA A 137 40.46 17.19 29.25
CA ALA A 137 39.14 16.54 29.18
C ALA A 137 38.47 16.39 30.56
N ARG A 138 39.26 16.33 31.64
CA ARG A 138 38.75 16.21 33.01
C ARG A 138 38.29 17.54 33.60
N TYR A 139 38.90 18.66 33.21
CA TYR A 139 38.63 19.98 33.82
C TYR A 139 37.97 21.00 32.88
N PHE A 140 38.05 20.84 31.55
CA PHE A 140 37.48 21.78 30.55
C PHE A 140 36.91 21.05 29.31
N PRO A 141 35.81 20.29 29.45
CA PRO A 141 35.28 19.40 28.40
C PRO A 141 34.74 20.12 27.16
N SER A 142 34.31 21.38 27.28
CA SER A 142 33.73 22.18 26.19
C SER A 142 34.75 22.68 25.15
N VAL A 143 36.06 22.56 25.39
CA VAL A 143 37.13 23.13 24.53
C VAL A 143 37.64 22.14 23.46
N LEU A 144 37.31 20.85 23.58
CA LEU A 144 37.84 19.78 22.73
C LEU A 144 36.86 19.20 21.69
N LEU A 145 35.61 19.64 21.67
CA LEU A 145 34.63 19.23 20.65
C LEU A 145 34.42 20.33 19.59
N PRO A 146 35.11 20.26 18.44
CA PRO A 146 34.58 20.87 17.22
C PRO A 146 34.46 19.85 16.08
N GLY A 147 33.23 19.73 15.55
CA GLY A 147 32.99 19.49 14.11
C GLY A 147 32.73 18.04 13.67
N TRP A 148 31.49 17.58 13.77
CA TRP A 148 30.89 16.79 12.69
C TRP A 148 30.05 17.76 11.85
N ARG A 149 30.62 18.22 10.73
CA ARG A 149 29.89 18.95 9.70
C ARG A 149 29.61 17.98 8.56
N HIS A 150 28.31 17.82 8.27
CA HIS A 150 27.68 17.75 6.96
C HIS A 150 28.51 17.20 5.79
N ILE A 151 28.10 16.05 5.25
CA ILE A 151 28.04 15.87 3.80
C ILE A 151 26.64 16.29 3.39
N SER A 152 26.53 17.55 2.96
CA SER A 152 25.34 18.11 2.33
C SER A 152 25.27 17.64 0.88
N THR A 153 24.29 16.79 0.54
CA THR A 153 23.71 16.72 -0.83
C THR A 153 22.44 17.58 -0.94
N ALA A 154 22.25 18.48 0.02
CA ALA A 154 21.15 19.43 0.12
C ALA A 154 20.89 20.39 -1.07
N PRO A 155 21.77 20.66 -2.07
CA PRO A 155 21.41 21.67 -3.07
C PRO A 155 20.46 21.20 -4.19
N VAL A 156 20.23 19.89 -4.37
CA VAL A 156 19.36 19.39 -5.46
C VAL A 156 17.93 19.13 -4.98
N PHE A 157 17.74 18.81 -3.70
CA PHE A 157 16.43 18.40 -3.18
C PHE A 157 15.66 19.51 -2.47
N GLN A 158 16.26 20.70 -2.31
CA GLN A 158 15.48 21.88 -1.91
C GLN A 158 14.43 22.25 -2.98
N VAL A 159 14.65 21.90 -4.25
CA VAL A 159 13.72 22.19 -5.36
C VAL A 159 12.56 21.19 -5.47
N LEU A 160 12.67 20.00 -4.88
CA LEU A 160 11.60 18.98 -4.88
C LEU A 160 10.86 18.90 -3.54
N ALA A 161 11.49 19.32 -2.44
CA ALA A 161 10.81 19.54 -1.15
C ALA A 161 9.99 20.84 -1.12
N ASP A 162 10.31 21.83 -1.96
CA ASP A 162 9.58 23.12 -2.04
C ASP A 162 8.20 23.02 -2.71
N LYS A 163 7.75 21.84 -3.16
CA LYS A 163 6.39 21.64 -3.73
C LYS A 163 5.41 20.87 -2.84
N GLY A 164 5.85 20.35 -1.68
CA GLY A 164 4.94 19.99 -0.59
C GLY A 164 4.83 21.20 0.32
N SER A 165 3.61 21.70 0.58
CA SER A 165 3.34 22.91 1.37
C SER A 165 4.34 23.11 2.51
N GLN A 166 5.24 24.07 2.35
CA GLN A 166 5.92 24.67 3.49
C GLN A 166 4.85 25.42 4.29
N VAL A 167 4.21 24.73 5.23
CA VAL A 167 3.55 25.41 6.33
C VAL A 167 4.67 25.86 7.26
N ALA A 168 5.09 27.11 7.10
CA ALA A 168 5.85 27.79 8.14
C ALA A 168 5.11 27.61 9.47
N PRO A 169 5.80 27.46 10.62
CA PRO A 169 5.13 27.29 11.90
C PRO A 169 4.27 28.53 12.18
N GLY A 170 2.98 28.42 11.87
CA GLY A 170 1.98 29.37 12.26
C GLY A 170 1.76 29.20 13.75
N GLU A 171 1.68 30.31 14.47
CA GLU A 171 1.03 30.30 15.78
C GLU A 171 -0.37 29.66 15.62
N PRO A 172 -0.83 28.84 16.59
CA PRO A 172 -2.17 28.26 16.49
C PRO A 172 -3.17 29.41 16.30
N PRO A 173 -4.07 29.33 15.31
CA PRO A 173 -5.08 30.36 15.14
C PRO A 173 -5.92 30.45 16.42
N GLU A 174 -6.07 31.66 16.93
CA GLU A 174 -6.87 31.96 18.11
C GLU A 174 -8.30 31.47 17.84
N TYR A 175 -8.88 30.68 18.75
CA TYR A 175 -10.24 30.18 18.58
C TYR A 175 -11.21 31.37 18.58
N LEU A 176 -11.79 31.67 17.41
CA LEU A 176 -12.78 32.73 17.28
C LEU A 176 -14.15 32.23 17.78
N PRO A 177 -14.83 32.98 18.65
CA PRO A 177 -16.20 32.66 19.06
C PRO A 177 -17.11 32.47 17.85
N GLY A 178 -17.71 31.29 17.71
CA GLY A 178 -18.58 30.92 16.57
C GLY A 178 -17.98 29.90 15.59
N THR A 179 -16.75 29.43 15.81
CA THR A 179 -16.17 28.33 15.01
C THR A 179 -16.89 27.01 15.30
N PRO A 180 -17.30 26.22 14.27
CA PRO A 180 -17.99 24.95 14.45
C PRO A 180 -17.20 24.00 15.35
N LEU A 181 -17.89 23.36 16.31
CA LEU A 181 -17.28 22.38 17.21
C LEU A 181 -17.10 21.02 16.49
N PRO A 182 -16.08 20.23 16.85
CA PRO A 182 -15.80 18.95 16.19
C PRO A 182 -16.88 17.89 16.51
N GLY A 183 -17.92 17.77 15.67
CA GLY A 183 -18.90 16.69 15.83
C GLY A 183 -18.29 15.29 15.60
N LEU A 184 -18.20 14.47 16.65
CA LEU A 184 -17.59 13.13 16.63
C LEU A 184 -18.62 11.98 16.72
N ALA A 185 -19.91 12.29 16.89
CA ALA A 185 -20.94 11.28 17.11
C ALA A 185 -21.08 10.25 15.97
N ALA A 186 -20.81 10.67 14.72
CA ALA A 186 -20.87 9.78 13.56
C ALA A 186 -19.76 8.73 13.52
N TYR A 187 -18.65 8.95 14.24
CA TYR A 187 -17.44 8.12 14.20
C TYR A 187 -17.27 7.26 15.46
N THR A 188 -17.95 7.63 16.55
CA THR A 188 -17.84 6.93 17.85
C THR A 188 -18.88 5.82 18.01
N SER A 189 -18.54 4.80 18.78
CA SER A 189 -19.34 3.59 18.98
C SER A 189 -19.82 3.44 20.42
N ASN A 190 -21.05 2.97 20.59
CA ASN A 190 -21.59 2.56 21.89
C ASN A 190 -21.07 1.19 22.37
N LYS A 191 -20.39 0.44 21.49
CA LYS A 191 -19.69 -0.81 21.79
C LYS A 191 -18.23 -0.69 21.34
N PRO A 192 -17.44 0.18 21.99
CA PRO A 192 -16.07 0.44 21.57
C PRO A 192 -15.18 -0.78 21.85
N VAL A 193 -14.25 -1.05 20.93
CA VAL A 193 -13.09 -1.93 21.16
C VAL A 193 -12.00 -1.15 21.89
N VAL A 194 -11.82 0.13 21.54
CA VAL A 194 -10.82 1.01 22.13
C VAL A 194 -11.45 2.24 22.78
N SER A 195 -11.02 2.61 23.98
CA SER A 195 -11.37 3.89 24.62
C SER A 195 -10.21 4.86 24.54
N VAL A 196 -10.40 5.95 23.79
CA VAL A 196 -9.44 7.06 23.68
C VAL A 196 -9.66 8.01 24.86
N ILE A 197 -8.64 8.18 25.69
CA ILE A 197 -8.67 8.95 26.94
C ILE A 197 -7.78 10.18 26.77
N ILE A 198 -8.40 11.36 26.85
CA ILE A 198 -7.75 12.65 26.66
C ILE A 198 -7.85 13.47 27.96
N PRO A 199 -6.78 13.58 28.76
CA PRO A 199 -6.76 14.45 29.93
C PRO A 199 -6.59 15.92 29.49
N VAL A 200 -7.32 16.84 30.12
CA VAL A 200 -7.33 18.27 29.76
C VAL A 200 -7.18 19.13 31.02
N TYR A 201 -6.28 20.11 30.96
CA TYR A 201 -6.15 21.18 31.96
C TYR A 201 -5.83 22.51 31.26
N GLY A 202 -6.88 23.16 30.76
CA GLY A 202 -6.82 24.35 29.91
C GLY A 202 -6.35 24.05 28.48
N LYS A 203 -5.95 25.10 27.75
CA LYS A 203 -5.48 25.03 26.35
C LYS A 203 -6.57 24.50 25.42
N LEU A 204 -7.77 25.08 25.53
CA LEU A 204 -8.92 24.72 24.71
C LEU A 204 -8.59 24.58 23.22
N GLU A 205 -7.83 25.53 22.64
CA GLU A 205 -7.49 25.51 21.20
C GLU A 205 -6.81 24.20 20.77
N TYR A 206 -5.87 23.70 21.57
CA TYR A 206 -5.17 22.45 21.28
C TYR A 206 -6.08 21.25 21.44
N THR A 207 -6.93 21.26 22.47
CA THR A 207 -7.92 20.20 22.68
C THR A 207 -8.90 20.11 21.50
N LEU A 208 -9.35 21.25 20.98
CA LEU A 208 -10.21 21.30 19.79
C LEU A 208 -9.48 20.81 18.54
N GLN A 209 -8.21 21.18 18.33
CA GLN A 209 -7.40 20.65 17.23
C GLN A 209 -7.20 19.13 17.32
N CYS A 210 -6.98 18.60 18.53
CA CYS A 210 -6.87 17.17 18.78
C CYS A 210 -8.16 16.46 18.37
N LEU A 211 -9.32 16.93 18.85
CA LEU A 211 -10.63 16.36 18.52
C LEU A 211 -10.99 16.50 17.03
N GLU A 212 -10.66 17.64 16.40
CA GLU A 212 -10.85 17.83 14.95
C GLU A 212 -9.96 16.85 14.16
N SER A 213 -8.70 16.67 14.54
CA SER A 213 -7.82 15.70 13.86
C SER A 213 -8.32 14.26 13.95
N ILE A 214 -8.99 13.88 15.05
CA ILE A 214 -9.66 12.56 15.19
C ILE A 214 -10.84 12.46 14.22
N LYS A 215 -11.61 13.53 14.06
CA LYS A 215 -12.72 13.61 13.11
C LYS A 215 -12.24 13.55 11.66
N GLU A 216 -11.12 14.19 11.33
CA GLU A 216 -10.50 14.16 10.00
C GLU A 216 -9.86 12.80 9.68
N ASN A 217 -9.42 12.06 10.70
CA ASN A 217 -8.74 10.77 10.57
C ASN A 217 -9.45 9.67 11.38
N PRO A 218 -10.73 9.36 11.05
CA PRO A 218 -11.50 8.39 11.81
C PRO A 218 -10.94 6.97 11.58
N PRO A 219 -10.67 6.20 12.64
CA PRO A 219 -10.18 4.83 12.51
C PRO A 219 -11.29 3.85 12.11
N GLN A 220 -10.90 2.71 11.54
CA GLN A 220 -11.81 1.60 11.26
C GLN A 220 -12.24 0.86 12.53
N THR A 221 -11.33 0.80 13.51
CA THR A 221 -11.57 0.16 14.80
C THR A 221 -12.62 0.93 15.58
N ALA A 222 -13.69 0.25 16.01
CA ALA A 222 -14.74 0.86 16.81
C ALA A 222 -14.18 1.46 18.11
N PHE A 223 -14.43 2.75 18.35
CA PHE A 223 -13.83 3.48 19.46
C PHE A 223 -14.80 4.43 20.16
N GLU A 224 -14.45 4.87 21.37
CA GLU A 224 -15.11 6.00 22.06
C GLU A 224 -14.06 7.05 22.45
N VAL A 225 -14.49 8.30 22.59
CA VAL A 225 -13.63 9.40 23.07
C VAL A 225 -14.10 9.84 24.45
N ILE A 226 -13.20 9.81 25.43
CA ILE A 226 -13.43 10.24 26.80
C ILE A 226 -12.48 11.39 27.09
N VAL A 227 -13.05 12.57 27.35
CA VAL A 227 -12.26 13.74 27.76
C VAL A 227 -12.38 13.91 29.26
N ILE A 228 -11.23 13.96 29.96
CA ILE A 228 -11.17 14.17 31.41
C ILE A 228 -10.73 15.60 31.67
N ASP A 229 -11.69 16.47 31.95
CA ASP A 229 -11.41 17.85 32.36
C ASP A 229 -10.96 17.88 33.82
N ASP A 230 -9.71 18.26 34.05
CA ASP A 230 -9.10 18.32 35.37
C ASP A 230 -9.25 19.70 36.04
N LYS A 231 -10.48 20.24 35.96
CA LYS A 231 -10.83 21.59 36.43
C LYS A 231 -10.05 22.66 35.66
N SER A 232 -10.20 22.67 34.33
CA SER A 232 -9.57 23.67 33.46
C SER A 232 -9.99 25.10 33.87
N PRO A 233 -9.04 26.06 33.90
CA PRO A 233 -9.33 27.43 34.34
C PRO A 233 -9.90 28.35 33.23
N ASP A 234 -10.01 27.87 32.00
CA ASP A 234 -10.25 28.67 30.78
C ASP A 234 -11.61 28.44 30.11
N GLY A 235 -12.55 27.76 30.79
CA GLY A 235 -13.87 27.45 30.23
C GLY A 235 -13.88 26.26 29.24
N SER A 236 -12.77 25.51 29.15
CA SER A 236 -12.67 24.35 28.25
C SER A 236 -13.82 23.35 28.42
N ALA A 237 -14.21 23.09 29.66
CA ALA A 237 -15.20 22.08 29.97
C ALA A 237 -16.60 22.42 29.46
N GLU A 238 -16.97 23.71 29.48
CA GLU A 238 -18.25 24.20 28.98
C GLU A 238 -18.32 24.00 27.46
N VAL A 239 -17.23 24.33 26.75
CA VAL A 239 -17.16 24.15 25.29
C VAL A 239 -17.12 22.68 24.90
N ILE A 240 -16.35 21.85 25.61
CA ILE A 240 -16.24 20.42 25.32
C ILE A 240 -17.55 19.67 25.60
N ALA A 241 -18.37 20.15 26.55
CA ALA A 241 -19.66 19.54 26.86
C ALA A 241 -20.65 19.60 25.68
N ASP A 242 -20.50 20.60 24.80
CA ASP A 242 -21.34 20.78 23.62
C ASP A 242 -20.88 19.95 22.41
N ILE A 243 -19.74 19.23 22.54
CA ILE A 243 -19.18 18.40 21.47
C ILE A 243 -19.86 17.02 21.45
N THR A 244 -20.69 16.79 20.42
CA THR A 244 -21.37 15.49 20.25
C THR A 244 -20.39 14.36 19.96
N GLY A 245 -20.61 13.18 20.55
CA GLY A 245 -19.72 12.02 20.42
C GLY A 245 -18.52 11.99 21.37
N VAL A 246 -18.34 13.03 22.20
CA VAL A 246 -17.35 13.06 23.28
C VAL A 246 -18.02 12.80 24.62
N ARG A 247 -17.47 11.87 25.42
CA ARG A 247 -17.87 11.69 26.82
C ARG A 247 -16.99 12.54 27.72
N LEU A 248 -17.49 13.71 28.11
CA LEU A 248 -16.81 14.59 29.06
C LEU A 248 -17.00 14.11 30.50
N ILE A 249 -15.91 14.01 31.26
CA ILE A 249 -15.88 13.73 32.69
C ILE A 249 -15.12 14.85 33.38
N ARG A 250 -15.78 15.56 34.30
CA ARG A 250 -15.18 16.70 35.02
C ARG A 250 -14.71 16.29 36.41
N ASN A 251 -13.50 16.69 36.79
CA ASN A 251 -13.01 16.58 38.16
C ASN A 251 -13.49 17.77 39.01
N ARG A 252 -13.72 17.53 40.31
CA ARG A 252 -14.16 18.57 41.26
C ARG A 252 -13.00 19.49 41.69
N GLU A 253 -11.79 18.96 41.63
CA GLU A 253 -10.53 19.61 41.94
C GLU A 253 -9.48 19.18 40.91
N ASN A 254 -8.38 19.92 40.79
CA ASN A 254 -7.26 19.54 39.92
C ASN A 254 -6.51 18.38 40.59
N LEU A 255 -6.60 17.19 39.97
CA LEU A 255 -6.03 15.94 40.45
C LEU A 255 -4.64 15.63 39.85
N GLY A 256 -4.24 16.36 38.80
CA GLY A 256 -3.05 16.11 38.01
C GLY A 256 -3.27 15.07 36.90
N PHE A 257 -2.28 14.96 36.01
CA PHE A 257 -2.31 14.09 34.83
C PHE A 257 -2.57 12.63 35.18
N ILE A 258 -1.77 12.06 36.10
CA ILE A 258 -1.83 10.63 36.45
C ILE A 258 -3.22 10.22 36.95
N ARG A 259 -3.78 10.98 37.90
CA ARG A 259 -5.11 10.67 38.47
C ARG A 259 -6.23 10.89 37.45
N SER A 260 -6.11 11.89 36.59
CA SER A 260 -7.07 12.13 35.50
C SER A 260 -7.09 10.98 34.50
N CYS A 261 -5.92 10.51 34.06
CA CYS A 261 -5.79 9.33 33.20
C CYS A 261 -6.36 8.07 33.86
N ASN A 262 -6.01 7.81 35.13
CA ASN A 262 -6.51 6.65 35.87
C ASN A 262 -8.03 6.67 36.02
N LYS A 263 -8.63 7.84 36.28
CA LYS A 263 -10.08 8.00 36.32
C LYS A 263 -10.71 7.74 34.95
N GLY A 264 -10.12 8.26 33.87
CA GLY A 264 -10.58 7.97 32.51
C GLY A 264 -10.54 6.48 32.18
N ALA A 265 -9.50 5.77 32.62
CA ALA A 265 -9.34 4.33 32.44
C ALA A 265 -10.38 3.49 33.21
N GLN A 266 -10.82 3.97 34.38
CA GLN A 266 -11.90 3.34 35.16
C GLN A 266 -13.25 3.46 34.45
N GLU A 267 -13.49 4.59 33.78
CA GLU A 267 -14.74 4.91 33.09
C GLU A 267 -14.77 4.37 31.65
N ALA A 268 -13.66 3.84 31.15
CA ALA A 268 -13.51 3.28 29.82
C ALA A 268 -14.28 1.96 29.63
N ARG A 269 -14.91 1.82 28.46
CA ARG A 269 -15.69 0.63 28.06
C ARG A 269 -14.94 -0.31 27.12
N GLY A 270 -13.91 0.19 26.44
CA GLY A 270 -13.08 -0.55 25.50
C GLY A 270 -12.23 -1.62 26.19
N GLN A 271 -11.88 -2.65 25.43
CA GLN A 271 -10.93 -3.68 25.85
C GLN A 271 -9.49 -3.14 25.87
N TYR A 272 -9.23 -2.10 25.08
CA TYR A 272 -7.95 -1.39 25.03
C TYR A 272 -8.15 0.07 25.42
N LEU A 273 -7.18 0.60 26.15
CA LEU A 273 -7.11 2.00 26.55
C LEU A 273 -6.07 2.66 25.66
N HIS A 274 -6.43 3.77 25.01
CA HIS A 274 -5.50 4.62 24.30
C HIS A 274 -5.41 5.96 25.01
N PHE A 275 -4.25 6.26 25.58
CA PHE A 275 -3.98 7.55 26.20
C PHE A 275 -3.40 8.49 25.15
N LEU A 276 -4.05 9.62 24.96
CA LEU A 276 -3.71 10.64 23.96
C LEU A 276 -3.67 12.00 24.64
N ASN A 277 -2.55 12.71 24.55
CA ASN A 277 -2.46 14.06 25.08
C ASN A 277 -3.29 15.05 24.26
N ASN A 278 -3.82 16.09 24.91
CA ASN A 278 -4.64 17.10 24.24
C ASN A 278 -3.85 18.03 23.30
N ASP A 279 -2.51 18.09 23.40
CA ASP A 279 -1.61 18.85 22.52
C ASP A 279 -1.09 18.01 21.33
N THR A 280 -1.91 17.10 20.84
CA THR A 280 -1.59 16.21 19.72
C THR A 280 -2.57 16.38 18.56
N GLN A 281 -2.12 16.03 17.36
CA GLN A 281 -2.97 15.87 16.17
C GLN A 281 -2.68 14.49 15.57
N VAL A 282 -3.71 13.68 15.40
CA VAL A 282 -3.58 12.32 14.87
C VAL A 282 -3.53 12.33 13.34
N THR A 283 -2.87 11.34 12.73
CA THR A 283 -2.79 11.18 11.26
C THR A 283 -3.48 9.90 10.80
N PRO A 284 -3.71 9.64 9.49
CA PRO A 284 -4.35 8.41 9.05
C PRO A 284 -3.67 7.15 9.60
N GLY A 285 -4.48 6.16 10.02
CA GLY A 285 -4.00 4.88 10.57
C GLY A 285 -3.54 4.90 12.04
N TRP A 286 -3.56 6.04 12.72
CA TRP A 286 -3.03 6.20 14.08
C TRP A 286 -3.54 5.17 15.10
N LEU A 287 -4.85 4.89 15.14
CA LEU A 287 -5.43 3.95 16.10
C LEU A 287 -5.35 2.51 15.60
N ASP A 288 -5.66 2.29 14.32
CA ASP A 288 -5.75 0.97 13.71
C ASP A 288 -4.39 0.24 13.72
N GLU A 289 -3.29 0.97 13.45
CA GLU A 289 -1.94 0.41 13.48
C GLU A 289 -1.50 0.04 14.90
N LEU A 290 -1.89 0.82 15.92
CA LEU A 290 -1.65 0.46 17.32
C LEU A 290 -2.44 -0.78 17.73
N PHE A 291 -3.72 -0.85 17.35
CA PHE A 291 -4.56 -2.00 17.65
C PHE A 291 -4.04 -3.28 16.98
N ARG A 292 -3.70 -3.20 15.69
CA ARG A 292 -3.12 -4.31 14.92
C ARG A 292 -1.80 -4.83 15.51
N THR A 293 -1.03 -3.96 16.16
CA THR A 293 0.25 -4.35 16.79
C THR A 293 0.08 -5.47 17.83
N PHE A 294 -1.08 -5.55 18.49
CA PHE A 294 -1.36 -6.62 19.46
C PHE A 294 -1.54 -8.00 18.82
N ASP A 295 -1.93 -8.05 17.55
CA ASP A 295 -2.03 -9.29 16.76
C ASP A 295 -0.67 -9.65 16.11
N ASP A 296 -0.01 -8.67 15.51
CA ASP A 296 1.28 -8.85 14.82
C ASP A 296 2.43 -9.21 15.79
N PHE A 297 2.28 -8.83 17.06
CA PHE A 297 3.22 -9.11 18.16
C PHE A 297 2.50 -9.69 19.38
N PRO A 298 2.29 -11.02 19.42
CA PRO A 298 1.70 -11.68 20.58
C PRO A 298 2.48 -11.38 21.87
N GLY A 299 1.73 -11.12 22.96
CA GLY A 299 2.29 -10.73 24.26
C GLY A 299 2.60 -9.24 24.41
N THR A 300 2.16 -8.39 23.48
CA THR A 300 2.25 -6.93 23.62
C THR A 300 1.41 -6.43 24.78
N GLY A 301 2.06 -5.71 25.70
CA GLY A 301 1.42 -5.03 26.82
C GLY A 301 1.26 -3.53 26.62
N LEU A 302 2.09 -2.92 25.75
CA LEU A 302 1.99 -1.51 25.37
C LEU A 302 2.44 -1.33 23.91
N ALA A 303 1.67 -0.57 23.14
CA ALA A 303 2.04 -0.09 21.81
C ALA A 303 2.06 1.45 21.78
N GLY A 304 3.05 2.07 21.15
CA GLY A 304 3.18 3.53 21.07
C GLY A 304 3.43 4.03 19.65
N SER A 305 2.93 5.24 19.38
CA SER A 305 3.04 5.89 18.07
C SER A 305 4.43 6.46 17.80
N ARG A 306 4.73 6.70 16.52
CA ARG A 306 5.73 7.68 16.09
C ARG A 306 5.25 9.08 16.38
N LEU A 307 6.08 9.82 17.11
CA LEU A 307 5.83 11.23 17.39
C LEU A 307 6.66 12.09 16.46
N ILE A 308 6.02 13.06 15.81
CA ILE A 308 6.69 14.08 14.99
C ILE A 308 6.34 15.47 15.51
N TYR A 309 7.26 16.41 15.32
CA TYR A 309 6.96 17.82 15.57
C TYR A 309 6.08 18.38 14.46
N PRO A 310 5.38 19.51 14.70
CA PRO A 310 4.60 20.20 13.67
C PRO A 310 5.43 20.61 12.44
N ASP A 311 6.75 20.76 12.57
CA ASP A 311 7.66 21.06 11.46
C ASP A 311 8.11 19.82 10.65
N GLY A 312 7.52 18.66 10.93
CA GLY A 312 7.77 17.39 10.24
C GLY A 312 9.02 16.64 10.72
N ARG A 313 9.82 17.19 11.64
CA ARG A 313 10.98 16.46 12.19
C ARG A 313 10.54 15.38 13.17
N LEU A 314 11.30 14.28 13.22
CA LEU A 314 11.06 13.21 14.17
C LEU A 314 11.24 13.72 15.61
N GLN A 315 10.25 13.46 16.47
CA GLN A 315 10.34 13.73 17.90
C GLN A 315 10.77 12.48 18.66
N GLU A 316 10.15 11.33 18.35
CA GLU A 316 10.42 10.05 19.00
C GLU A 316 10.05 8.87 18.09
N ALA A 317 11.00 7.94 17.93
CA ALA A 317 10.80 6.61 17.37
C ALA A 317 10.97 5.52 18.44
N GLY A 318 10.22 5.66 19.54
CA GLY A 318 10.42 4.96 20.81
C GLY A 318 11.54 5.56 21.67
N GLY A 319 11.50 5.23 22.96
CA GLY A 319 12.40 5.75 23.97
C GLY A 319 13.44 4.74 24.43
N ILE A 320 14.63 5.25 24.77
CA ILE A 320 15.75 4.51 25.38
C ILE A 320 15.91 5.00 26.81
N ILE A 321 16.01 4.07 27.78
CA ILE A 321 16.40 4.41 29.15
C ILE A 321 17.85 3.98 29.34
N TRP A 322 18.71 4.89 29.76
CA TRP A 322 20.12 4.63 29.98
C TRP A 322 20.40 4.04 31.37
N GLN A 323 21.61 3.52 31.56
CA GLN A 323 22.05 2.93 32.82
C GLN A 323 21.92 3.87 34.03
N ASN A 324 22.03 5.18 33.82
CA ASN A 324 21.88 6.20 34.86
C ASN A 324 20.44 6.69 35.06
N GLY A 325 19.45 6.02 34.44
CA GLY A 325 18.03 6.40 34.49
C GLY A 325 17.63 7.56 33.60
N SER A 326 18.58 8.21 32.90
CA SER A 326 18.21 9.24 31.93
C SER A 326 17.52 8.62 30.71
N ALA A 327 16.50 9.29 30.19
CA ALA A 327 15.76 8.85 29.02
C ALA A 327 16.19 9.61 27.76
N TRP A 328 16.07 8.98 26.59
CA TRP A 328 16.35 9.58 25.29
C TRP A 328 15.33 9.16 24.25
N ASN A 329 14.67 10.17 23.65
CA ASN A 329 13.75 9.97 22.55
C ASN A 329 14.57 9.67 21.29
N PHE A 330 14.51 8.42 20.82
CA PHE A 330 15.34 7.97 19.73
C PHE A 330 14.96 8.68 18.42
N GLY A 331 15.97 9.16 17.69
CA GLY A 331 15.77 9.88 16.44
C GLY A 331 15.33 11.35 16.55
N ARG A 332 15.27 11.92 17.76
CA ARG A 332 14.88 13.32 17.98
C ARG A 332 15.62 14.30 17.04
N PHE A 333 14.85 15.15 16.36
CA PHE A 333 15.24 16.14 15.34
C PHE A 333 15.78 15.58 14.02
N GLN A 334 15.67 14.28 13.78
CA GLN A 334 16.12 13.66 12.53
C GLN A 334 14.97 13.53 11.52
N ASP A 335 15.30 13.02 10.34
CA ASP A 335 14.34 12.73 9.27
C ASP A 335 13.55 11.45 9.61
N PRO A 336 12.21 11.53 9.76
CA PRO A 336 11.38 10.38 10.10
C PRO A 336 11.30 9.33 8.97
N SER A 337 11.73 9.64 7.74
CA SER A 337 11.69 8.74 6.58
C SER A 337 12.85 7.74 6.52
N LEU A 338 13.86 7.89 7.38
CA LEU A 338 15.02 6.99 7.38
C LEU A 338 14.61 5.53 7.75
N PRO A 339 15.14 4.50 7.07
CA PRO A 339 14.79 3.09 7.31
C PRO A 339 14.84 2.65 8.77
N VAL A 340 15.82 3.15 9.53
CA VAL A 340 16.04 2.82 10.95
C VAL A 340 14.86 3.20 11.88
N TYR A 341 13.98 4.10 11.42
CA TYR A 341 12.79 4.58 12.15
C TYR A 341 11.47 4.02 11.62
N ASN A 342 11.51 3.26 10.51
CA ASN A 342 10.33 2.81 9.79
C ASN A 342 10.14 1.30 9.89
N TYR A 343 10.38 0.69 11.06
CA TYR A 343 9.93 -0.67 11.36
C TYR A 343 9.45 -0.75 12.80
N ALA A 344 8.49 -1.64 13.06
CA ALA A 344 7.99 -1.87 14.41
C ALA A 344 9.06 -2.52 15.30
N ARG A 345 9.21 -2.05 16.54
CA ARG A 345 10.36 -2.46 17.38
C ARG A 345 10.00 -2.56 18.85
N GLU A 346 10.57 -3.56 19.54
CA GLU A 346 10.56 -3.59 21.01
C GLU A 346 11.48 -2.51 21.58
N VAL A 347 10.92 -1.59 22.36
CA VAL A 347 11.61 -0.42 22.93
C VAL A 347 11.57 -0.42 24.46
N ASP A 348 12.32 0.47 25.10
CA ASP A 348 12.33 0.54 26.56
C ASP A 348 11.03 1.15 27.09
N TYR A 349 10.53 2.19 26.43
CA TYR A 349 9.25 2.85 26.67
C TYR A 349 8.79 3.60 25.40
N CYS A 350 7.53 4.04 25.40
CA CYS A 350 6.99 5.03 24.48
C CYS A 350 6.41 6.17 25.31
N SER A 351 6.60 7.42 24.87
CA SER A 351 6.07 8.59 25.57
C SER A 351 4.55 8.54 25.68
N GLY A 352 4.00 8.87 26.85
CA GLY A 352 2.57 8.87 27.16
C GLY A 352 1.69 9.80 26.30
N ALA A 353 2.28 10.50 25.33
CA ALA A 353 1.56 11.34 24.37
C ALA A 353 0.62 10.55 23.45
N SER A 354 0.96 9.31 23.08
CA SER A 354 0.10 8.40 22.34
C SER A 354 0.52 6.94 22.58
N ILE A 355 -0.15 6.29 23.53
CA ILE A 355 0.10 4.88 23.88
C ILE A 355 -1.19 4.10 24.03
N MET A 356 -1.18 2.83 23.61
CA MET A 356 -2.28 1.89 23.77
C MET A 356 -1.87 0.74 24.68
N VAL A 357 -2.75 0.37 25.62
CA VAL A 357 -2.55 -0.75 26.56
C VAL A 357 -3.84 -1.57 26.73
N PRO A 358 -3.76 -2.90 26.92
CA PRO A 358 -4.94 -3.70 27.25
C PRO A 358 -5.50 -3.27 28.60
N LYS A 359 -6.80 -2.99 28.68
CA LYS A 359 -7.46 -2.51 29.91
C LYS A 359 -7.24 -3.46 31.08
N ALA A 360 -7.41 -4.76 30.86
CA ALA A 360 -7.24 -5.78 31.89
C ALA A 360 -5.83 -5.76 32.50
N LEU A 361 -4.81 -5.50 31.69
CA LEU A 361 -3.41 -5.45 32.12
C LEU A 361 -3.09 -4.14 32.87
N PHE A 362 -3.65 -3.03 32.40
CA PHE A 362 -3.54 -1.74 33.08
C PHE A 362 -4.21 -1.77 34.46
N ASP A 363 -5.41 -2.35 34.56
CA ASP A 363 -6.14 -2.50 35.82
C ASP A 363 -5.38 -3.41 36.81
N ASP A 364 -4.82 -4.52 36.34
CA ASP A 364 -4.01 -5.45 37.16
C ASP A 364 -2.67 -4.86 37.63
N LEU A 365 -2.19 -3.81 36.97
CA LEU A 365 -1.02 -3.03 37.40
C LEU A 365 -1.38 -1.88 38.35
N GLY A 366 -2.67 -1.65 38.61
CA GLY A 366 -3.15 -0.52 39.42
C GLY A 366 -3.14 0.82 38.69
N GLY A 367 -3.06 0.81 37.36
CA GLY A 367 -2.96 1.99 36.51
C GLY A 367 -1.60 2.69 36.53
N PHE A 368 -1.58 3.97 36.16
CA PHE A 368 -0.39 4.81 36.30
C PHE A 368 -0.07 5.03 37.78
N ASP A 369 1.20 4.89 38.15
CA ASP A 369 1.63 4.87 39.53
C ASP A 369 1.64 6.27 40.15
N GLU A 370 0.87 6.46 41.23
CA GLU A 370 0.81 7.73 41.97
C GLU A 370 2.13 8.13 42.65
N HIS A 371 3.14 7.25 42.68
CA HIS A 371 4.49 7.60 43.10
C HIS A 371 5.09 8.79 42.31
N TYR A 372 4.62 8.99 41.08
CA TYR A 372 5.07 10.04 40.16
C TYR A 372 4.14 11.25 40.09
N LEU A 373 3.23 11.45 41.05
CA LEU A 373 2.35 12.61 41.05
C LEU A 373 3.14 13.94 40.99
N PRO A 374 2.65 14.94 40.24
CA PRO A 374 1.42 14.92 39.43
C PRO A 374 1.58 14.34 38.00
N ALA A 375 2.81 14.22 37.48
CA ALA A 375 3.13 13.77 36.10
C ALA A 375 4.63 13.46 35.91
N TYR A 376 4.99 12.94 34.74
CA TYR A 376 6.32 12.50 34.27
C TYR A 376 6.81 11.18 34.88
N CYS A 377 7.36 10.33 33.99
CA CYS A 377 7.88 8.99 34.27
C CYS A 377 6.84 7.89 34.52
N GLU A 378 5.54 8.22 34.52
CA GLU A 378 4.46 7.23 34.64
C GLU A 378 4.41 6.25 33.47
N ASP A 379 4.70 6.74 32.26
CA ASP A 379 4.77 5.96 31.03
C ASP A 379 5.96 4.98 31.02
N SER A 380 7.12 5.48 31.45
CA SER A 380 8.37 4.75 31.56
C SER A 380 8.30 3.68 32.65
N ASP A 381 7.71 4.00 33.80
CA ASP A 381 7.46 3.04 34.89
C ASP A 381 6.47 1.95 34.45
N LEU A 382 5.37 2.32 33.79
CA LEU A 382 4.40 1.37 33.25
C LEU A 382 5.07 0.41 32.25
N ALA A 383 5.85 0.94 31.30
CA ALA A 383 6.60 0.14 30.34
C ALA A 383 7.60 -0.81 31.02
N LEU A 384 8.33 -0.35 32.05
CA LEU A 384 9.25 -1.19 32.81
C LEU A 384 8.52 -2.31 33.58
N LYS A 385 7.39 -2.02 34.24
CA LYS A 385 6.54 -3.03 34.91
C LYS A 385 6.02 -4.09 33.95
N LEU A 386 5.54 -3.66 32.77
CA LEU A 386 5.07 -4.57 31.72
C LEU A 386 6.19 -5.51 31.28
N ARG A 387 7.41 -4.96 31.08
CA ARG A 387 8.58 -5.75 30.68
C ARG A 387 9.03 -6.72 31.77
N GLU A 388 8.93 -6.37 33.05
CA GLU A 388 9.21 -7.31 34.16
C GLU A 388 8.25 -8.49 34.17
N ARG A 389 6.99 -8.27 33.77
CA ARG A 389 5.99 -9.34 33.60
C ARG A 389 6.16 -10.13 32.30
N GLY A 390 7.19 -9.82 31.51
CA GLY A 390 7.47 -10.49 30.25
C GLY A 390 6.61 -10.02 29.08
N CYS A 391 5.88 -8.90 29.21
CA CYS A 391 5.15 -8.31 28.09
C CYS A 391 6.09 -7.54 27.15
N ARG A 392 5.68 -7.38 25.88
CA ARG A 392 6.37 -6.54 24.90
C ARG A 392 5.90 -5.09 25.01
N VAL A 393 6.81 -4.17 24.72
CA VAL A 393 6.54 -2.74 24.56
C VAL A 393 6.98 -2.37 23.15
N ILE A 394 6.02 -2.08 22.27
CA ILE A 394 6.25 -1.95 20.83
C ILE A 394 6.07 -0.50 20.37
N TYR A 395 7.07 0.03 19.69
CA TYR A 395 6.95 1.22 18.84
C TYR A 395 6.38 0.82 17.48
N GLN A 396 5.30 1.48 17.03
CA GLN A 396 4.66 1.23 15.73
C GLN A 396 4.77 2.46 14.81
N PRO A 397 5.68 2.45 13.81
CA PRO A 397 5.96 3.62 12.97
C PRO A 397 4.79 4.07 12.08
N PHE A 398 3.86 3.16 11.76
CA PHE A 398 2.70 3.48 10.92
C PHE A 398 1.55 4.13 11.69
N SER A 399 1.60 4.10 13.02
CA SER A 399 0.82 5.01 13.86
C SER A 399 1.63 6.29 14.04
N THR A 400 1.28 7.37 13.35
CA THR A 400 1.96 8.67 13.48
C THR A 400 1.06 9.70 14.16
N VAL A 401 1.64 10.50 15.05
CA VAL A 401 0.96 11.57 15.78
C VAL A 401 1.86 12.80 15.79
N ILE A 402 1.32 13.95 15.43
CA ILE A 402 1.98 15.25 15.56
C ILE A 402 1.80 15.72 17.01
N HIS A 403 2.87 16.11 17.70
CA HIS A 403 2.80 16.49 19.11
C HIS A 403 3.50 17.83 19.37
N HIS A 404 2.77 18.75 20.00
CA HIS A 404 3.19 20.13 20.30
C HIS A 404 3.88 20.20 21.67
N GLU A 405 5.06 19.56 21.78
CA GLU A 405 5.76 19.33 23.06
C GLU A 405 5.90 20.57 23.96
N GLY A 406 5.45 20.46 25.21
CA GLY A 406 5.65 21.49 26.24
C GLY A 406 4.61 22.59 26.26
N VAL A 407 3.56 22.50 25.44
CA VAL A 407 2.42 23.41 25.48
C VAL A 407 1.53 23.16 26.71
N SER A 408 1.29 21.90 27.05
CA SER A 408 0.40 21.50 28.17
C SER A 408 1.03 21.69 29.56
N SER A 409 2.36 21.59 29.66
CA SER A 409 3.09 21.56 30.95
C SER A 409 4.13 22.68 31.12
N GLY A 410 4.27 23.57 30.13
CA GLY A 410 5.29 24.63 30.09
C GLY A 410 6.68 24.17 29.62
N THR A 411 7.63 25.11 29.47
CA THR A 411 9.02 24.87 29.00
C THR A 411 10.09 25.06 30.09
N ASP A 412 9.73 25.63 31.24
CA ASP A 412 10.64 25.90 32.34
C ASP A 412 10.79 24.65 33.24
N ILE A 413 12.03 24.23 33.49
CA ILE A 413 12.39 23.11 34.39
C ILE A 413 12.59 23.56 35.84
N SER A 414 12.52 24.87 36.10
CA SER A 414 12.71 25.47 37.43
C SER A 414 11.40 25.81 38.15
N GLN A 415 10.27 25.87 37.43
CA GLN A 415 8.92 26.11 37.98
C GLN A 415 7.85 25.33 37.16
N GLY A 416 6.71 25.03 37.78
CA GLY A 416 5.60 24.33 37.11
C GLY A 416 5.75 22.80 37.02
N THR A 417 4.87 22.14 36.25
CA THR A 417 4.79 20.67 36.17
C THR A 417 6.10 20.04 35.67
N LYS A 418 6.87 20.71 34.81
CA LYS A 418 8.18 20.23 34.31
C LYS A 418 9.29 20.15 35.37
N ALA A 419 9.18 20.85 36.50
CA ALA A 419 10.13 20.70 37.60
C ALA A 419 10.10 19.28 38.20
N TYR A 420 8.92 18.63 38.17
CA TYR A 420 8.76 17.24 38.60
C TYR A 420 9.48 16.25 37.68
N GLN A 421 9.80 16.60 36.44
CA GLN A 421 10.57 15.73 35.55
C GLN A 421 11.94 15.36 36.16
N VAL A 422 12.63 16.32 36.80
CA VAL A 422 13.94 16.07 37.43
C VAL A 422 13.80 15.24 38.70
N GLU A 423 12.78 15.51 39.51
CA GLU A 423 12.52 14.75 40.75
C GLU A 423 12.06 13.32 40.44
N ASN A 424 11.07 13.16 39.57
CA ASN A 424 10.50 11.87 39.22
C ASN A 424 11.47 11.00 38.40
N SER A 425 12.39 11.59 37.62
CA SER A 425 13.50 10.83 37.02
C SER A 425 14.42 10.22 38.07
N LYS A 426 14.65 10.90 39.21
CA LYS A 426 15.42 10.32 40.33
C LYS A 426 14.65 9.17 40.98
N LYS A 427 13.35 9.37 41.26
CA LYS A 427 12.48 8.31 41.79
C LYS A 427 12.45 7.07 40.88
N LEU A 428 12.33 7.27 39.57
CA LEU A 428 12.37 6.20 38.57
C LEU A 428 13.72 5.48 38.63
N PHE A 429 14.84 6.21 38.63
CA PHE A 429 16.16 5.62 38.73
C PHE A 429 16.34 4.83 40.04
N GLU A 430 15.93 5.39 41.18
CA GLU A 430 16.04 4.74 42.49
C GLU A 430 15.21 3.44 42.56
N ARG A 431 13.98 3.44 42.02
CA ARG A 431 13.15 2.24 41.94
C ARG A 431 13.75 1.17 41.03
N TRP A 432 14.26 1.58 39.87
CA TRP A 432 14.67 0.68 38.79
C TRP A 432 16.18 0.45 38.73
N GLU A 433 16.94 0.90 39.72
CA GLU A 433 18.41 0.92 39.69
C GLU A 433 19.00 -0.45 39.33
N GLU A 434 18.51 -1.51 39.98
CA GLU A 434 18.98 -2.88 39.75
C GLU A 434 18.77 -3.32 38.30
N ARG A 435 17.60 -3.04 37.73
CA ARG A 435 17.28 -3.34 36.34
C ARG A 435 18.14 -2.53 35.38
N LEU A 436 18.28 -1.23 35.64
CA LEU A 436 19.00 -0.29 34.79
C LEU A 436 20.51 -0.53 34.78
N ARG A 437 21.09 -1.17 35.80
CA ARG A 437 22.52 -1.56 35.80
C ARG A 437 22.91 -2.39 34.57
N ALA A 438 21.98 -3.13 33.97
CA ALA A 438 22.21 -3.92 32.75
C ALA A 438 22.12 -3.09 31.45
N HIS A 439 21.69 -1.83 31.50
CA HIS A 439 21.56 -0.95 30.34
C HIS A 439 22.92 -0.35 29.93
N GLN A 440 23.01 0.20 28.72
CA GLN A 440 24.21 0.92 28.27
C GLN A 440 24.34 2.28 28.97
N PRO A 441 25.57 2.76 29.17
CA PRO A 441 25.80 4.17 29.47
C PRO A 441 25.27 5.08 28.35
N PRO A 442 24.91 6.34 28.65
CA PRO A 442 24.41 7.28 27.65
C PRO A 442 25.30 7.41 26.41
N GLY A 443 24.71 7.18 25.24
CA GLY A 443 25.36 7.35 23.93
C GLY A 443 26.38 6.25 23.57
N VAL A 444 26.49 5.19 24.37
CA VAL A 444 27.35 4.04 24.09
C VAL A 444 26.52 2.92 23.47
N ASP A 445 26.98 2.39 22.32
CA ASP A 445 26.37 1.23 21.64
C ASP A 445 24.85 1.42 21.41
N ILE A 446 24.52 2.45 20.63
CA ILE A 446 23.14 2.87 20.36
C ILE A 446 22.33 1.75 19.71
N ASP A 447 22.91 1.00 18.76
CA ASP A 447 22.26 -0.13 18.10
C ASP A 447 21.75 -1.17 19.11
N LYS A 448 22.54 -1.47 20.14
CA LYS A 448 22.12 -2.37 21.22
C LYS A 448 21.15 -1.72 22.19
N ALA A 449 21.20 -0.41 22.38
CA ALA A 449 20.29 0.30 23.27
C ALA A 449 18.89 0.44 22.66
N MET A 450 18.78 0.73 21.36
CA MET A 450 17.51 0.87 20.65
C MET A 450 16.79 -0.47 20.46
N ASP A 451 17.55 -1.56 20.23
CA ASP A 451 17.04 -2.93 20.06
C ASP A 451 17.39 -3.81 21.27
N ARG A 452 17.26 -3.30 22.52
CA ARG A 452 17.79 -3.97 23.73
C ARG A 452 17.35 -5.42 23.91
N ARG A 453 16.18 -5.77 23.37
CA ARG A 453 15.63 -7.12 23.40
C ARG A 453 16.30 -8.07 22.41
N ALA A 454 16.81 -7.57 21.30
CA ALA A 454 17.54 -8.38 20.34
C ALA A 454 18.86 -8.85 20.97
N LYS A 455 19.05 -10.18 21.01
CA LYS A 455 20.30 -10.80 21.47
C LYS A 455 21.34 -10.86 20.36
N ARG A 456 20.87 -10.90 19.11
CA ARG A 456 21.69 -11.03 17.90
C ARG A 456 21.09 -10.23 16.76
N ARG A 457 21.88 -9.97 15.71
CA ARG A 457 21.42 -9.28 14.51
C ARG A 457 21.68 -10.12 13.27
N VAL A 458 20.68 -10.19 12.39
CA VAL A 458 20.76 -10.90 11.12
C VAL A 458 20.54 -9.96 9.95
N LEU A 459 21.44 -10.02 8.96
CA LEU A 459 21.24 -9.41 7.65
C LEU A 459 20.73 -10.47 6.68
N VAL A 460 19.55 -10.26 6.15
CA VAL A 460 18.95 -11.12 5.12
C VAL A 460 19.07 -10.44 3.76
N ILE A 461 19.54 -11.18 2.76
CA ILE A 461 19.69 -10.70 1.39
C ILE A 461 19.05 -11.70 0.44
N ASP A 462 18.07 -11.24 -0.33
CA ASP A 462 17.47 -11.98 -1.44
C ASP A 462 17.47 -11.08 -2.69
N HIS A 463 17.23 -11.68 -3.84
CA HIS A 463 17.17 -10.98 -5.12
C HIS A 463 16.10 -9.87 -5.11
N CYS A 464 14.91 -10.07 -4.55
CA CYS A 464 13.84 -9.07 -4.49
C CYS A 464 13.09 -9.13 -3.14
N THR A 465 12.21 -8.16 -2.89
CA THR A 465 11.30 -8.18 -1.73
C THR A 465 10.33 -9.36 -1.85
N PRO A 466 10.09 -10.15 -0.78
CA PRO A 466 9.18 -11.28 -0.84
C PRO A 466 7.73 -10.81 -1.03
N THR A 467 7.01 -11.50 -1.91
CA THR A 467 5.59 -11.29 -2.25
C THR A 467 4.78 -12.54 -1.85
N PRO A 468 4.47 -12.72 -0.55
CA PRO A 468 4.06 -14.00 0.02
C PRO A 468 2.69 -14.51 -0.46
N ASP A 469 1.87 -13.66 -1.08
CA ASP A 469 0.61 -13.93 -1.76
C ASP A 469 0.79 -14.44 -3.20
N GLN A 470 1.97 -14.23 -3.81
CA GLN A 470 2.23 -14.59 -5.22
C GLN A 470 2.88 -15.96 -5.39
N ASP A 471 3.78 -16.34 -4.46
CA ASP A 471 4.50 -17.61 -4.55
C ASP A 471 4.94 -18.18 -3.18
N ALA A 472 5.06 -19.51 -3.12
CA ALA A 472 5.41 -20.22 -1.88
C ALA A 472 6.86 -19.97 -1.40
N GLY A 473 7.76 -19.58 -2.30
CA GLY A 473 9.13 -19.20 -1.94
C GLY A 473 9.13 -17.90 -1.15
N SER A 474 8.43 -16.88 -1.64
CA SER A 474 8.20 -15.63 -0.92
C SER A 474 7.52 -15.85 0.43
N GLY A 475 6.51 -16.73 0.50
CA GLY A 475 5.87 -17.11 1.76
C GLY A 475 6.84 -17.74 2.77
N THR A 476 7.75 -18.59 2.29
CA THR A 476 8.79 -19.21 3.12
C THR A 476 9.79 -18.16 3.65
N VAL A 477 10.27 -17.27 2.77
CA VAL A 477 11.19 -16.19 3.16
C VAL A 477 10.53 -15.32 4.23
N TYR A 478 9.31 -14.84 3.98
CA TYR A 478 8.58 -14.00 4.93
C TYR A 478 8.44 -14.68 6.30
N ASN A 479 8.03 -15.95 6.32
CA ASN A 479 7.90 -16.75 7.54
C ASN A 479 9.23 -16.94 8.28
N LEU A 480 10.34 -17.14 7.57
CA LEU A 480 11.67 -17.20 8.18
C LEU A 480 12.05 -15.88 8.86
N LEU A 481 11.71 -14.73 8.26
CA LEU A 481 11.95 -13.41 8.86
C LEU A 481 11.19 -13.27 10.19
N LEU A 482 9.91 -13.68 10.23
CA LEU A 482 9.12 -13.68 11.45
C LEU A 482 9.70 -14.62 12.52
N LEU A 483 10.11 -15.84 12.15
CA LEU A 483 10.69 -16.77 13.11
C LEU A 483 12.03 -16.26 13.67
N LEU A 484 12.89 -15.66 12.85
CA LEU A 484 14.13 -15.05 13.32
C LEU A 484 13.86 -13.92 14.31
N ARG A 485 12.88 -13.06 14.02
CA ARG A 485 12.42 -12.00 14.95
C ARG A 485 11.99 -12.59 16.30
N GLU A 486 11.18 -13.65 16.26
CA GLU A 486 10.72 -14.34 17.47
C GLU A 486 11.87 -15.05 18.23
N MET A 487 12.96 -15.41 17.55
CA MET A 487 14.20 -15.96 18.12
C MET A 487 15.13 -14.90 18.75
N ASP A 488 14.60 -13.74 19.13
CA ASP A 488 15.34 -12.60 19.68
C ASP A 488 16.42 -12.05 18.70
N PHE A 489 16.25 -12.19 17.39
CA PHE A 489 17.08 -11.46 16.40
C PHE A 489 16.44 -10.12 16.02
N GLN A 490 17.27 -9.09 15.84
CA GLN A 490 16.89 -7.96 15.00
C GLN A 490 17.17 -8.32 13.54
N VAL A 491 16.14 -8.21 12.70
CA VAL A 491 16.19 -8.64 11.29
C VAL A 491 16.24 -7.42 10.38
N THR A 492 17.31 -7.33 9.58
CA THR A 492 17.44 -6.36 8.48
C THR A 492 17.36 -7.08 7.14
N PHE A 493 16.60 -6.57 6.17
CA PHE A 493 16.42 -7.17 4.86
C PHE A 493 16.84 -6.22 3.71
N ILE A 494 17.54 -6.76 2.71
CA ILE A 494 17.90 -6.06 1.46
C ILE A 494 17.36 -6.82 0.23
N PRO A 495 16.52 -6.19 -0.61
CA PRO A 495 16.22 -6.66 -1.96
C PRO A 495 17.30 -6.17 -2.94
N GLU A 496 18.26 -7.02 -3.27
CA GLU A 496 19.50 -6.58 -3.91
C GLU A 496 19.42 -6.29 -5.42
N ASP A 497 18.36 -6.73 -6.10
CA ASP A 497 18.18 -6.53 -7.54
C ASP A 497 18.09 -5.05 -7.94
N ASN A 498 17.26 -4.28 -7.25
CA ASN A 498 16.89 -2.93 -7.61
C ASN A 498 16.70 -1.98 -6.40
N PHE A 499 16.72 -2.50 -5.16
CA PHE A 499 16.49 -1.72 -3.94
C PHE A 499 15.15 -0.99 -3.93
N PHE A 500 14.15 -1.47 -4.68
CA PHE A 500 12.87 -0.78 -4.79
C PHE A 500 12.07 -0.85 -3.49
N TYR A 501 11.45 0.28 -3.18
CA TYR A 501 10.39 0.34 -2.20
C TYR A 501 9.11 -0.12 -2.89
N LEU A 502 8.55 -1.24 -2.45
CA LEU A 502 7.25 -1.73 -2.90
C LEU A 502 6.25 -1.39 -1.79
N PRO A 503 5.40 -0.34 -1.94
CA PRO A 503 4.60 0.18 -0.83
C PRO A 503 3.82 -0.88 -0.05
N GLU A 504 3.22 -1.85 -0.75
CA GLU A 504 2.46 -2.95 -0.14
C GLU A 504 3.36 -3.89 0.69
N TYR A 505 4.42 -4.43 0.08
CA TYR A 505 5.23 -5.49 0.69
C TYR A 505 6.30 -4.95 1.65
N THR A 506 6.90 -3.79 1.34
CA THR A 506 7.88 -3.15 2.21
C THR A 506 7.21 -2.69 3.50
N THR A 507 6.05 -2.03 3.42
CA THR A 507 5.26 -1.63 4.60
C THR A 507 4.83 -2.85 5.42
N LEU A 508 4.39 -3.93 4.75
CA LEU A 508 4.00 -5.15 5.44
C LEU A 508 5.15 -5.75 6.28
N LEU A 509 6.36 -5.82 5.74
CA LEU A 509 7.54 -6.29 6.46
C LEU A 509 7.93 -5.34 7.61
N GLN A 510 7.97 -4.04 7.33
CA GLN A 510 8.25 -2.99 8.32
C GLN A 510 7.27 -3.04 9.50
N ARG A 511 5.97 -3.21 9.22
CA ARG A 511 4.91 -3.30 10.22
C ARG A 511 5.10 -4.49 11.15
N THR A 512 5.61 -5.60 10.62
CA THR A 512 5.94 -6.81 11.41
C THR A 512 7.34 -6.77 12.05
N GLY A 513 8.03 -5.64 11.97
CA GLY A 513 9.29 -5.38 12.67
C GLY A 513 10.56 -5.81 11.94
N ILE A 514 10.49 -5.93 10.62
CA ILE A 514 11.65 -6.16 9.77
C ILE A 514 12.18 -4.81 9.27
N GLU A 515 13.45 -4.53 9.52
CA GLU A 515 14.10 -3.32 9.00
C GLU A 515 14.38 -3.50 7.50
N MET A 516 13.68 -2.74 6.66
CA MET A 516 13.83 -2.80 5.20
C MET A 516 14.81 -1.73 4.70
N LEU A 517 15.83 -2.13 3.93
CA LEU A 517 16.77 -1.20 3.31
C LEU A 517 16.50 -1.09 1.81
N TYR A 518 16.25 0.14 1.34
CA TYR A 518 15.81 0.45 -0.02
C TYR A 518 16.32 1.83 -0.47
N ALA A 519 16.23 2.09 -1.77
CA ALA A 519 16.60 3.36 -2.38
C ALA A 519 15.61 4.48 -2.00
N PRO A 520 16.06 5.74 -1.86
CA PRO A 520 17.40 6.24 -2.13
C PRO A 520 18.38 6.09 -0.94
N TYR A 521 17.93 5.57 0.20
CA TYR A 521 18.75 5.50 1.43
C TYR A 521 19.91 4.52 1.31
N VAL A 522 19.64 3.35 0.75
CA VAL A 522 20.64 2.31 0.46
C VAL A 522 20.46 1.86 -0.98
N THR A 523 21.53 1.90 -1.76
CA THR A 523 21.51 1.50 -3.18
C THR A 523 22.53 0.41 -3.50
N ALA A 524 23.32 -0.04 -2.52
CA ALA A 524 24.28 -1.11 -2.68
C ALA A 524 24.51 -1.86 -1.36
N VAL A 525 24.54 -3.20 -1.42
CA VAL A 525 24.86 -4.06 -0.28
C VAL A 525 26.24 -3.72 0.30
N GLU A 526 27.24 -3.48 -0.57
CA GLU A 526 28.60 -3.16 -0.13
C GLU A 526 28.69 -1.82 0.62
N GLN A 527 27.85 -0.84 0.28
CA GLN A 527 27.77 0.43 1.01
C GLN A 527 27.33 0.17 2.45
N HIS A 528 26.20 -0.55 2.62
CA HIS A 528 25.67 -0.89 3.93
C HIS A 528 26.66 -1.70 4.77
N LEU A 529 27.28 -2.73 4.18
CA LEU A 529 28.24 -3.57 4.88
C LEU A 529 29.49 -2.79 5.33
N LYS A 530 29.97 -1.82 4.56
CA LYS A 530 31.11 -0.97 4.98
C LYS A 530 30.80 -0.16 6.24
N GLU A 531 29.57 0.31 6.38
CA GLU A 531 29.15 1.19 7.47
C GLU A 531 28.72 0.40 8.70
N CYS A 532 27.97 -0.70 8.49
CA CYS A 532 27.28 -1.42 9.55
C CYS A 532 27.63 -2.92 9.63
N GLY A 533 28.52 -3.44 8.78
CA GLY A 533 28.73 -4.88 8.62
C GLY A 533 29.16 -5.63 9.89
N GLU A 534 29.94 -5.00 10.77
CA GLU A 534 30.40 -5.61 12.02
C GLU A 534 29.28 -5.76 13.08
N ARG A 535 28.08 -5.20 12.86
CA ARG A 535 26.94 -5.35 13.78
C ARG A 535 26.24 -6.70 13.66
N TYR A 536 26.45 -7.42 12.57
CA TYR A 536 25.72 -8.66 12.27
C TYR A 536 26.44 -9.90 12.81
N ASP A 537 25.68 -10.76 13.47
CA ASP A 537 26.12 -12.08 13.92
C ASP A 537 25.85 -13.16 12.86
N LEU A 538 24.83 -12.94 12.03
CA LEU A 538 24.39 -13.83 10.97
C LEU A 538 24.14 -13.04 9.68
N VAL A 539 24.57 -13.59 8.55
CA VAL A 539 24.15 -13.15 7.22
C VAL A 539 23.45 -14.31 6.54
N PHE A 540 22.18 -14.12 6.18
CA PHE A 540 21.33 -15.14 5.57
C PHE A 540 21.09 -14.80 4.10
N LEU A 541 21.62 -15.64 3.22
CA LEU A 541 21.61 -15.41 1.78
C LEU A 541 20.63 -16.37 1.10
N PHE A 542 19.86 -15.86 0.14
CA PHE A 542 18.93 -16.66 -0.65
C PHE A 542 19.40 -16.73 -2.10
N ARG A 543 19.39 -17.94 -2.69
CA ARG A 543 19.72 -18.24 -4.10
C ARG A 543 21.22 -18.11 -4.45
N PRO A 544 21.70 -18.90 -5.44
CA PRO A 544 23.13 -18.94 -5.74
C PRO A 544 23.69 -17.61 -6.26
N GLY A 545 22.89 -16.84 -7.02
CA GLY A 545 23.31 -15.56 -7.59
C GLY A 545 23.68 -14.50 -6.54
N VAL A 546 22.94 -14.46 -5.42
CA VAL A 546 23.19 -13.51 -4.32
C VAL A 546 24.48 -13.88 -3.60
N VAL A 547 24.70 -15.18 -3.35
CA VAL A 547 25.95 -15.67 -2.73
C VAL A 547 27.15 -15.32 -3.61
N GLU A 548 27.09 -15.64 -4.91
CA GLU A 548 28.16 -15.35 -5.88
C GLU A 548 28.56 -13.86 -5.87
N ARG A 549 27.56 -12.97 -5.81
CA ARG A 549 27.75 -11.52 -5.89
C ARG A 549 28.32 -10.92 -4.60
N HIS A 550 27.84 -11.35 -3.44
CA HIS A 550 28.09 -10.61 -2.18
C HIS A 550 29.04 -11.30 -1.20
N LEU A 551 29.31 -12.61 -1.35
CA LEU A 551 30.07 -13.37 -0.35
C LEU A 551 31.43 -12.75 0.00
N LYS A 552 32.18 -12.31 -1.01
CA LYS A 552 33.50 -11.66 -0.81
C LYS A 552 33.39 -10.36 -0.01
N CYS A 553 32.34 -9.58 -0.28
CA CYS A 553 32.09 -8.32 0.42
C CYS A 553 31.68 -8.58 1.87
N ILE A 554 30.78 -9.55 2.09
CA ILE A 554 30.32 -9.98 3.43
C ILE A 554 31.50 -10.43 4.28
N ARG A 555 32.35 -11.35 3.79
CA ARG A 555 33.51 -11.82 4.55
C ARG A 555 34.51 -10.70 4.88
N ARG A 556 34.57 -9.64 4.07
CA ARG A 556 35.47 -8.50 4.30
C ARG A 556 34.95 -7.56 5.39
N HIS A 557 33.64 -7.31 5.43
CA HIS A 557 33.05 -6.25 6.24
C HIS A 557 32.20 -6.76 7.42
N SER A 558 31.87 -8.05 7.44
CA SER A 558 31.16 -8.76 8.51
C SER A 558 31.98 -9.98 8.92
N SER A 559 33.22 -9.76 9.34
CA SER A 559 34.23 -10.82 9.50
C SER A 559 33.86 -11.88 10.55
N LYS A 560 33.03 -11.50 11.52
CA LYS A 560 32.57 -12.37 12.62
C LYS A 560 31.23 -13.05 12.34
N ALA A 561 30.49 -12.59 11.31
CA ALA A 561 29.18 -13.10 11.02
C ALA A 561 29.26 -14.52 10.44
N LYS A 562 28.39 -15.41 10.93
CA LYS A 562 28.14 -16.69 10.28
C LYS A 562 27.35 -16.46 9.00
N ILE A 563 27.58 -17.29 7.99
CA ILE A 563 26.86 -17.20 6.72
C ILE A 563 25.99 -18.44 6.53
N LEU A 564 24.68 -18.23 6.54
CA LEU A 564 23.68 -19.24 6.22
C LEU A 564 23.21 -19.03 4.79
N TYR A 565 23.10 -20.10 4.02
CA TYR A 565 22.66 -20.06 2.63
C TYR A 565 21.40 -20.90 2.44
N HIS A 566 20.33 -20.29 1.94
CA HIS A 566 19.12 -20.99 1.51
C HIS A 566 19.12 -21.19 -0.01
N THR A 567 19.13 -22.44 -0.49
CA THR A 567 19.19 -22.72 -1.94
C THR A 567 17.90 -22.33 -2.67
N VAL A 568 16.76 -22.38 -1.98
CA VAL A 568 15.38 -22.22 -2.51
C VAL A 568 14.97 -23.38 -3.41
N ASP A 569 15.82 -23.78 -4.34
CA ASP A 569 15.81 -25.09 -4.97
C ASP A 569 17.17 -25.38 -5.60
N LEU A 570 17.45 -26.64 -5.93
CA LEU A 570 18.64 -26.98 -6.71
C LEU A 570 18.46 -26.53 -8.17
N HIS A 571 18.96 -25.33 -8.48
CA HIS A 571 18.77 -24.68 -9.77
C HIS A 571 19.33 -25.54 -10.91
N TYR A 572 20.52 -26.14 -10.70
CA TYR A 572 21.11 -27.02 -11.72
C TYR A 572 20.27 -28.26 -12.00
N LEU A 573 19.66 -28.86 -10.97
CA LEU A 573 18.89 -30.10 -11.10
C LEU A 573 17.59 -29.84 -11.90
N ARG A 574 16.93 -28.72 -11.63
CA ARG A 574 15.78 -28.24 -12.40
C ARG A 574 16.15 -28.05 -13.88
N MET A 575 17.26 -27.35 -14.14
CA MET A 575 17.74 -27.11 -15.51
C MET A 575 18.15 -28.41 -16.23
N GLU A 576 18.74 -29.37 -15.51
CA GLU A 576 19.16 -30.67 -16.06
C GLU A 576 17.95 -31.53 -16.46
N ARG A 577 16.93 -31.62 -15.59
CA ARG A 577 15.67 -32.34 -15.88
C ARG A 577 14.94 -31.73 -17.08
N GLU A 578 14.85 -30.40 -17.16
CA GLU A 578 14.25 -29.71 -18.32
C GLU A 578 15.02 -29.97 -19.63
N ALA A 579 16.35 -29.90 -19.57
CA ALA A 579 17.20 -30.15 -20.73
C ALA A 579 17.13 -31.61 -21.21
N GLY A 580 16.87 -32.56 -20.31
CA GLY A 580 16.62 -33.97 -20.61
C GLY A 580 15.34 -34.17 -21.43
N LEU A 581 14.23 -33.56 -20.99
CA LEU A 581 12.93 -33.65 -21.66
C LEU A 581 12.94 -33.05 -23.08
N GLN A 582 13.60 -31.92 -23.26
CA GLN A 582 13.67 -31.22 -24.55
C GLN A 582 14.85 -31.68 -25.42
N ASN A 583 15.67 -32.62 -24.92
CA ASN A 583 16.93 -33.08 -25.52
C ASN A 583 17.84 -31.95 -26.05
N ASN A 584 17.90 -30.81 -25.34
CA ASN A 584 18.55 -29.58 -25.80
C ASN A 584 20.00 -29.46 -25.28
N LYS A 585 20.99 -29.54 -26.19
CA LYS A 585 22.42 -29.48 -25.83
C LYS A 585 22.86 -28.17 -25.16
N ARG A 586 22.30 -27.02 -25.56
CA ARG A 586 22.64 -25.72 -24.98
C ARG A 586 22.16 -25.62 -23.53
N LYS A 587 20.94 -26.10 -23.26
CA LYS A 587 20.39 -26.17 -21.89
C LYS A 587 21.17 -27.15 -20.99
N LYS A 588 21.63 -28.28 -21.54
CA LYS A 588 22.51 -29.22 -20.80
C LYS A 588 23.82 -28.56 -20.35
N LYS A 589 24.47 -27.77 -21.21
CA LYS A 589 25.67 -27.02 -20.84
C LYS A 589 25.37 -25.97 -19.75
N ALA A 590 24.30 -25.20 -19.91
CA ALA A 590 23.91 -24.20 -18.91
C ALA A 590 23.61 -24.82 -17.53
N ALA A 591 23.00 -26.01 -17.50
CA ALA A 591 22.77 -26.76 -16.27
C ALA A 591 24.09 -27.19 -15.61
N ALA A 592 25.07 -27.66 -16.38
CA ALA A 592 26.39 -28.04 -15.86
C ALA A 592 27.16 -26.83 -15.30
N ASP A 593 27.11 -25.68 -15.99
CA ASP A 593 27.74 -24.44 -15.53
C ASP A 593 27.08 -23.94 -14.23
N MET A 594 25.75 -24.02 -14.12
CA MET A 594 25.03 -23.71 -12.88
C MET A 594 25.44 -24.64 -11.74
N LYS A 595 25.56 -25.96 -12.01
CA LYS A 595 25.97 -26.95 -11.00
C LYS A 595 27.31 -26.58 -10.37
N GLN A 596 28.30 -26.19 -11.18
CA GLN A 596 29.61 -25.81 -10.66
C GLN A 596 29.54 -24.60 -9.71
N ARG A 597 28.77 -23.57 -10.08
CA ARG A 597 28.66 -22.36 -9.28
C ARG A 597 27.85 -22.56 -8.01
N GLU A 598 26.72 -23.29 -8.10
CA GLU A 598 25.87 -23.60 -6.96
C GLU A 598 26.63 -24.45 -5.92
N LEU A 599 27.39 -25.47 -6.34
CA LEU A 599 28.26 -26.24 -5.43
C LEU A 599 29.40 -25.41 -4.85
N ALA A 600 29.93 -24.43 -5.58
CA ALA A 600 30.95 -23.52 -5.05
C ALA A 600 30.37 -22.61 -3.95
N SER A 601 29.16 -22.10 -4.14
CA SER A 601 28.44 -21.32 -3.11
C SER A 601 28.23 -22.14 -1.83
N ILE A 602 27.76 -23.38 -1.96
CA ILE A 602 27.54 -24.29 -0.81
C ILE A 602 28.83 -24.53 -0.02
N ARG A 603 29.96 -24.74 -0.70
CA ARG A 603 31.26 -24.96 -0.03
C ARG A 603 31.83 -23.73 0.67
N SER A 604 31.32 -22.53 0.37
CA SER A 604 31.95 -21.27 0.80
C SER A 604 31.24 -20.58 1.96
N VAL A 605 30.17 -21.19 2.48
CA VAL A 605 29.32 -20.68 3.57
C VAL A 605 29.45 -21.57 4.81
N ASP A 606 28.96 -21.09 5.96
CA ASP A 606 29.05 -21.84 7.22
C ASP A 606 28.02 -22.98 7.29
N ALA A 607 26.81 -22.76 6.75
CA ALA A 607 25.78 -23.79 6.63
C ALA A 607 24.88 -23.53 5.43
N THR A 608 24.29 -24.60 4.87
CA THR A 608 23.35 -24.53 3.75
C THR A 608 22.04 -25.22 4.12
N ILE A 609 20.93 -24.55 3.82
CA ILE A 609 19.57 -25.07 3.88
C ILE A 609 19.13 -25.56 2.50
N VAL A 610 18.60 -26.78 2.49
CA VAL A 610 17.88 -27.41 1.37
C VAL A 610 16.47 -27.77 1.82
N HIS A 611 15.53 -27.98 0.90
CA HIS A 611 14.14 -28.19 1.29
C HIS A 611 13.80 -29.62 1.63
N SER A 612 14.48 -30.58 1.03
CA SER A 612 14.13 -32.00 1.18
C SER A 612 15.34 -32.87 1.51
N THR A 613 15.06 -34.01 2.15
CA THR A 613 16.05 -35.08 2.37
C THR A 613 16.60 -35.58 1.03
N THR A 614 15.79 -35.63 -0.02
CA THR A 614 16.23 -35.99 -1.37
C THR A 614 17.30 -35.03 -1.90
N GLU A 615 17.13 -33.72 -1.73
CA GLU A 615 18.15 -32.74 -2.14
C GLU A 615 19.43 -32.89 -1.31
N GLN A 616 19.30 -33.17 -0.01
CA GLN A 616 20.44 -33.45 0.87
C GLN A 616 21.19 -34.70 0.40
N GLU A 617 20.50 -35.81 0.10
CA GLU A 617 21.09 -37.05 -0.40
C GLU A 617 21.80 -36.88 -1.75
N ILE A 618 21.26 -36.01 -2.63
CA ILE A 618 21.90 -35.67 -3.91
C ILE A 618 23.18 -34.86 -3.68
N LEU A 619 23.17 -33.92 -2.74
CA LEU A 619 24.30 -33.02 -2.49
C LEU A 619 25.39 -33.63 -1.61
N GLN A 620 25.04 -34.48 -0.64
CA GLN A 620 25.99 -35.02 0.33
C GLN A 620 27.23 -35.67 -0.32
N PRO A 621 27.11 -36.47 -1.40
CA PRO A 621 28.28 -37.03 -2.09
C PRO A 621 29.08 -35.98 -2.87
N LEU A 622 28.46 -34.88 -3.29
CA LEU A 622 29.08 -33.81 -4.09
C LEU A 622 29.82 -32.79 -3.23
N VAL A 623 29.36 -32.58 -1.99
CA VAL A 623 29.90 -31.62 -1.01
C VAL A 623 29.98 -32.27 0.38
N PRO A 624 30.82 -33.31 0.56
CA PRO A 624 30.83 -34.12 1.79
C PRO A 624 31.19 -33.32 3.06
N ASP A 625 31.97 -32.25 2.90
CA ASP A 625 32.43 -31.39 4.01
C ASP A 625 31.46 -30.23 4.31
N ALA A 626 30.41 -30.02 3.51
CA ALA A 626 29.47 -28.93 3.72
C ALA A 626 28.43 -29.30 4.79
N SER A 627 28.10 -28.34 5.66
CA SER A 627 27.00 -28.49 6.62
C SER A 627 25.66 -28.30 5.90
N LEU A 628 24.97 -29.40 5.62
CA LEU A 628 23.68 -29.42 4.93
C LEU A 628 22.54 -29.69 5.91
N HIS A 629 21.55 -28.81 5.93
CA HIS A 629 20.37 -28.95 6.78
C HIS A 629 19.10 -28.98 5.93
N VAL A 630 18.15 -29.84 6.31
CA VAL A 630 16.84 -29.90 5.67
C VAL A 630 15.90 -28.96 6.40
N TYR A 631 15.35 -28.01 5.67
CA TYR A 631 14.34 -27.09 6.15
C TYR A 631 13.11 -27.16 5.24
N PRO A 632 12.06 -27.90 5.66
CA PRO A 632 10.88 -28.11 4.84
C PRO A 632 10.08 -26.81 4.67
N LEU A 633 9.00 -26.89 3.91
CA LEU A 633 8.09 -25.78 3.69
C LEU A 633 7.51 -25.25 5.02
N ILE A 634 7.40 -23.93 5.17
CA ILE A 634 6.73 -23.28 6.30
C ILE A 634 5.38 -22.77 5.84
N MET A 635 4.32 -23.17 6.53
CA MET A 635 2.97 -22.68 6.23
C MET A 635 2.13 -22.53 7.48
N ASN A 636 1.23 -21.56 7.44
CA ASN A 636 0.20 -21.44 8.45
C ASN A 636 -0.85 -22.53 8.26
N THR A 637 -1.06 -23.37 9.27
CA THR A 637 -2.00 -24.50 9.25
C THR A 637 -3.22 -24.19 10.09
N ARG A 638 -4.29 -23.76 9.43
CA ARG A 638 -5.48 -23.23 10.11
C ARG A 638 -6.60 -24.25 10.19
N GLY A 639 -6.62 -25.18 9.24
CA GLY A 639 -7.83 -25.92 8.95
C GLY A 639 -8.95 -24.97 8.51
N THR A 640 -10.18 -25.44 8.67
CA THR A 640 -11.39 -24.80 8.15
C THR A 640 -12.59 -25.54 8.73
N ASN A 641 -13.70 -24.82 8.90
CA ASN A 641 -14.93 -25.40 9.43
C ASN A 641 -15.82 -26.03 8.35
N ALA A 642 -15.53 -25.78 7.06
CA ALA A 642 -16.35 -26.31 5.97
C ALA A 642 -16.17 -27.83 5.82
N GLY A 643 -17.29 -28.56 5.85
CA GLY A 643 -17.33 -30.01 5.79
C GLY A 643 -17.40 -30.58 4.37
N PHE A 644 -17.46 -31.91 4.26
CA PHE A 644 -17.56 -32.62 2.99
C PHE A 644 -18.75 -32.19 2.12
N ALA A 645 -19.92 -31.96 2.75
CA ALA A 645 -21.16 -31.64 2.07
C ALA A 645 -21.17 -30.24 1.43
N GLU A 646 -20.48 -29.26 2.04
CA GLU A 646 -20.41 -27.87 1.59
C GLU A 646 -19.43 -27.68 0.42
N ARG A 647 -18.59 -28.68 0.19
CA ARG A 647 -17.52 -28.67 -0.81
C ARG A 647 -17.91 -29.43 -2.06
N LYS A 648 -17.47 -28.98 -3.23
CA LYS A 648 -17.66 -29.69 -4.51
C LYS A 648 -16.47 -29.43 -5.44
N ASP A 649 -16.50 -30.00 -6.65
CA ASP A 649 -15.48 -29.73 -7.68
C ASP A 649 -14.02 -30.08 -7.30
N ILE A 650 -13.10 -29.83 -8.22
CA ILE A 650 -11.68 -30.17 -8.14
C ILE A 650 -10.84 -28.92 -8.42
N VAL A 651 -9.72 -28.73 -7.73
CA VAL A 651 -8.81 -27.59 -7.98
C VAL A 651 -7.37 -28.02 -8.24
N PHE A 652 -6.70 -27.27 -9.11
CA PHE A 652 -5.25 -27.21 -9.22
C PHE A 652 -4.81 -25.77 -8.99
N VAL A 653 -3.84 -25.57 -8.09
CA VAL A 653 -3.25 -24.25 -7.80
C VAL A 653 -1.80 -24.22 -8.28
N GLY A 654 -1.44 -23.23 -9.09
CA GLY A 654 -0.04 -22.96 -9.43
C GLY A 654 0.16 -21.82 -10.42
N GLY A 655 1.11 -20.93 -10.14
CA GLY A 655 1.49 -19.85 -11.06
C GLY A 655 2.03 -20.38 -12.39
N TYR A 656 1.55 -19.82 -13.50
CA TYR A 656 1.80 -20.38 -14.84
C TYR A 656 3.10 -19.88 -15.51
N GLN A 657 3.86 -19.03 -14.82
CA GLN A 657 5.24 -18.73 -15.20
C GLN A 657 6.18 -19.95 -14.99
N HIS A 658 5.74 -20.94 -14.21
CA HIS A 658 6.43 -22.21 -14.05
C HIS A 658 5.88 -23.25 -15.04
N SER A 659 6.69 -23.63 -16.02
CA SER A 659 6.30 -24.59 -17.08
C SER A 659 5.75 -25.94 -16.60
N PRO A 660 6.18 -26.54 -15.45
CA PRO A 660 5.55 -27.76 -14.95
C PRO A 660 4.05 -27.61 -14.62
N ASN A 661 3.60 -26.40 -14.26
CA ASN A 661 2.19 -26.17 -13.93
C ASN A 661 1.32 -26.14 -15.19
N VAL A 662 1.84 -25.59 -16.29
CA VAL A 662 1.19 -25.61 -17.60
C VAL A 662 0.98 -27.05 -18.06
N ASP A 663 2.03 -27.86 -17.99
CA ASP A 663 2.00 -29.28 -18.35
C ASP A 663 0.98 -30.08 -17.54
N ALA A 664 0.93 -29.87 -16.22
CA ALA A 664 0.03 -30.57 -15.32
C ALA A 664 -1.45 -30.27 -15.63
N VAL A 665 -1.80 -29.02 -15.93
CA VAL A 665 -3.17 -28.64 -16.31
C VAL A 665 -3.55 -29.26 -17.66
N GLN A 666 -2.67 -29.19 -18.65
CA GLN A 666 -2.90 -29.82 -19.96
C GLN A 666 -3.10 -31.34 -19.83
N TYR A 667 -2.23 -32.00 -19.06
CA TYR A 667 -2.33 -33.44 -18.80
C TYR A 667 -3.65 -33.82 -18.11
N PHE A 668 -4.04 -33.07 -17.07
CA PHE A 668 -5.29 -33.33 -16.34
C PHE A 668 -6.52 -33.15 -17.23
N VAL A 669 -6.59 -32.05 -17.98
CA VAL A 669 -7.75 -31.72 -18.83
C VAL A 669 -7.88 -32.70 -20.00
N ASN A 670 -6.77 -33.12 -20.59
CA ASN A 670 -6.79 -33.96 -21.79
C ASN A 670 -6.94 -35.46 -21.48
N GLU A 671 -6.38 -35.95 -20.37
CA GLU A 671 -6.32 -37.40 -20.11
C GLU A 671 -7.12 -37.85 -18.88
N VAL A 672 -7.23 -37.02 -17.82
CA VAL A 672 -7.94 -37.40 -16.58
C VAL A 672 -9.41 -36.99 -16.62
N MET A 673 -9.70 -35.76 -17.06
CA MET A 673 -11.05 -35.20 -17.07
C MET A 673 -12.07 -36.03 -17.87
N PRO A 674 -11.74 -36.61 -19.05
CA PRO A 674 -12.66 -37.47 -19.78
C PRO A 674 -13.11 -38.71 -18.98
N LEU A 675 -12.21 -39.27 -18.17
CA LEU A 675 -12.52 -40.42 -17.30
C LEU A 675 -13.39 -40.02 -16.11
N LEU A 676 -13.18 -38.82 -15.58
CA LEU A 676 -13.97 -38.26 -14.48
C LEU A 676 -15.39 -37.95 -14.92
N LYS A 677 -15.61 -37.38 -16.12
CA LYS A 677 -16.97 -37.09 -16.64
C LYS A 677 -17.87 -38.33 -16.66
N SER A 678 -17.31 -39.49 -17.00
CA SER A 678 -18.04 -40.76 -16.99
C SER A 678 -18.43 -41.24 -15.59
N SER A 679 -17.64 -40.89 -14.57
CA SER A 679 -17.80 -41.39 -13.20
C SER A 679 -18.49 -40.39 -12.26
N LEU A 680 -18.33 -39.09 -12.52
CA LEU A 680 -18.85 -37.96 -11.74
C LEU A 680 -19.44 -36.93 -12.71
N PRO A 681 -20.67 -37.14 -13.22
CA PRO A 681 -21.32 -36.18 -14.12
C PRO A 681 -21.48 -34.80 -13.47
N GLY A 682 -21.15 -33.73 -14.22
CA GLY A 682 -21.25 -32.34 -13.76
C GLY A 682 -20.08 -31.84 -12.92
N ILE A 683 -19.03 -32.64 -12.73
CA ILE A 683 -17.82 -32.22 -12.01
C ILE A 683 -17.08 -31.11 -12.77
N ARG A 684 -16.64 -30.07 -12.06
CA ARG A 684 -15.83 -28.98 -12.63
C ARG A 684 -14.41 -29.03 -12.09
N PHE A 685 -13.47 -28.55 -12.91
CA PHE A 685 -12.06 -28.43 -12.58
C PHE A 685 -11.64 -26.96 -12.62
N TYR A 686 -11.10 -26.47 -11.50
CA TYR A 686 -10.61 -25.10 -11.35
C TYR A 686 -9.08 -25.08 -11.52
N ALA A 687 -8.61 -24.38 -12.54
CA ALA A 687 -7.20 -24.14 -12.82
C ALA A 687 -6.85 -22.71 -12.37
N VAL A 688 -6.22 -22.60 -11.20
CA VAL A 688 -6.01 -21.36 -10.45
C VAL A 688 -4.53 -20.97 -10.46
N GLY A 689 -4.22 -19.71 -10.76
CA GLY A 689 -2.86 -19.21 -10.75
C GLY A 689 -2.65 -17.99 -11.63
N SER A 690 -1.70 -17.14 -11.24
CA SER A 690 -1.37 -15.92 -11.98
C SER A 690 -0.77 -16.21 -13.37
N LYS A 691 -1.06 -15.30 -14.32
CA LYS A 691 -0.48 -15.24 -15.68
C LYS A 691 -0.65 -16.53 -16.52
N PRO A 692 -1.87 -17.11 -16.64
CA PRO A 692 -2.08 -18.28 -17.48
C PRO A 692 -1.73 -18.00 -18.95
N PRO A 693 -0.90 -18.80 -19.63
CA PRO A 693 -0.57 -18.59 -21.03
C PRO A 693 -1.80 -18.86 -21.91
N LYS A 694 -1.77 -18.36 -23.15
CA LYS A 694 -2.87 -18.53 -24.13
C LYS A 694 -3.33 -19.98 -24.28
N GLU A 695 -2.40 -20.93 -24.23
CA GLU A 695 -2.69 -22.37 -24.30
C GLU A 695 -3.53 -22.88 -23.13
N ILE A 696 -3.34 -22.34 -21.91
CA ILE A 696 -4.17 -22.68 -20.74
C ILE A 696 -5.51 -21.96 -20.80
N GLN A 697 -5.52 -20.68 -21.20
CA GLN A 697 -6.76 -19.92 -21.38
C GLN A 697 -7.69 -20.60 -22.41
N ALA A 698 -7.12 -21.17 -23.47
CA ALA A 698 -7.85 -21.90 -24.51
C ALA A 698 -8.51 -23.21 -24.02
N LEU A 699 -8.11 -23.73 -22.84
CA LEU A 699 -8.75 -24.91 -22.23
C LEU A 699 -10.04 -24.56 -21.48
N ALA A 700 -10.37 -23.27 -21.31
CA ALA A 700 -11.55 -22.83 -20.57
C ALA A 700 -12.85 -23.27 -21.25
N ARG A 701 -13.74 -23.89 -20.47
CA ARG A 701 -15.08 -24.38 -20.85
C ARG A 701 -15.93 -24.57 -19.58
N ASP A 702 -17.21 -24.90 -19.71
CA ASP A 702 -18.12 -25.01 -18.55
C ASP A 702 -17.63 -25.97 -17.44
N ASP A 703 -16.89 -27.02 -17.80
CA ASP A 703 -16.29 -27.98 -16.86
C ASP A 703 -14.82 -27.70 -16.49
N VAL A 704 -14.18 -26.69 -17.10
CA VAL A 704 -12.79 -26.29 -16.84
C VAL A 704 -12.73 -24.77 -16.67
N ILE A 705 -12.64 -24.33 -15.42
CA ILE A 705 -12.65 -22.92 -15.02
C ILE A 705 -11.21 -22.45 -14.86
N VAL A 706 -10.76 -21.54 -15.71
CA VAL A 706 -9.44 -20.89 -15.60
C VAL A 706 -9.65 -19.54 -14.95
N THR A 707 -9.25 -19.38 -13.67
CA THR A 707 -9.58 -18.17 -12.90
C THR A 707 -8.56 -17.04 -13.07
N GLY A 708 -7.31 -17.38 -13.36
CA GLY A 708 -6.20 -16.43 -13.22
C GLY A 708 -5.76 -16.28 -11.76
N PHE A 709 -5.22 -15.11 -11.41
CA PHE A 709 -4.85 -14.77 -10.03
C PHE A 709 -6.10 -14.66 -9.15
N VAL A 710 -6.01 -15.14 -7.92
CA VAL A 710 -7.11 -15.12 -6.94
C VAL A 710 -6.52 -14.55 -5.65
N GLU A 711 -7.00 -13.39 -5.22
CA GLU A 711 -6.51 -12.69 -4.03
C GLU A 711 -6.74 -13.48 -2.74
N ASP A 712 -7.97 -14.01 -2.56
CA ASP A 712 -8.31 -14.87 -1.43
C ASP A 712 -8.46 -16.33 -1.88
N LEU A 713 -7.34 -17.05 -1.85
CA LEU A 713 -7.31 -18.47 -2.15
C LEU A 713 -8.08 -19.30 -1.10
N SER A 714 -8.08 -18.90 0.17
CA SER A 714 -8.75 -19.63 1.26
C SER A 714 -10.24 -19.77 1.01
N SER A 715 -10.92 -18.67 0.64
CA SER A 715 -12.35 -18.68 0.29
C SER A 715 -12.71 -19.59 -0.88
N LEU A 716 -11.78 -19.79 -1.83
CA LEU A 716 -11.96 -20.72 -2.93
C LEU A 716 -11.76 -22.16 -2.46
N LEU A 717 -10.66 -22.44 -1.74
CA LEU A 717 -10.35 -23.79 -1.26
C LEU A 717 -11.43 -24.33 -0.32
N ASP A 718 -12.07 -23.46 0.47
CA ASP A 718 -13.17 -23.83 1.37
C ASP A 718 -14.38 -24.42 0.65
N LYS A 719 -14.56 -24.11 -0.64
CA LYS A 719 -15.67 -24.59 -1.48
C LYS A 719 -15.28 -25.81 -2.31
N ILE A 720 -13.99 -26.17 -2.35
CA ILE A 720 -13.47 -27.25 -3.20
C ILE A 720 -13.42 -28.57 -2.43
N ARG A 721 -13.75 -29.70 -3.07
CA ARG A 721 -13.74 -31.03 -2.42
C ARG A 721 -12.40 -31.77 -2.55
N VAL A 722 -11.69 -31.61 -3.65
CA VAL A 722 -10.40 -32.31 -3.88
C VAL A 722 -9.39 -31.37 -4.55
N SER A 723 -8.16 -31.35 -4.05
CA SER A 723 -7.02 -30.73 -4.74
C SER A 723 -6.23 -31.77 -5.51
N VAL A 724 -5.67 -31.40 -6.67
CA VAL A 724 -4.85 -32.29 -7.49
C VAL A 724 -3.50 -31.66 -7.83
N ALA A 725 -2.44 -32.47 -7.87
CA ALA A 725 -1.11 -32.07 -8.34
C ALA A 725 -0.53 -33.11 -9.33
N PRO A 726 -1.03 -33.17 -10.58
CA PRO A 726 -0.67 -34.21 -11.55
C PRO A 726 0.62 -33.87 -12.32
N LEU A 727 1.71 -33.57 -11.60
CA LEU A 727 2.98 -33.15 -12.21
C LEU A 727 3.71 -34.32 -12.87
N ARG A 728 4.21 -34.12 -14.10
CA ARG A 728 5.04 -35.10 -14.83
C ARG A 728 6.53 -34.80 -14.79
N TYR A 729 6.92 -33.56 -14.46
CA TYR A 729 8.31 -33.15 -14.23
C TYR A 729 8.40 -31.99 -13.21
N GLY A 730 9.60 -31.71 -12.70
CA GLY A 730 9.87 -30.64 -11.73
C GLY A 730 11.00 -31.01 -10.75
N ALA A 731 11.37 -30.10 -9.85
CA ALA A 731 12.30 -30.33 -8.73
C ALA A 731 11.83 -29.53 -7.49
N GLY A 732 12.36 -29.84 -6.30
CA GLY A 732 12.02 -29.16 -5.03
C GLY A 732 10.67 -29.55 -4.40
N ILE A 733 10.34 -29.00 -3.23
CA ILE A 733 9.04 -29.20 -2.55
C ILE A 733 7.94 -28.37 -3.23
N LYS A 734 6.70 -28.89 -3.26
CA LYS A 734 5.57 -28.24 -3.95
C LYS A 734 4.63 -27.52 -2.98
N GLY A 735 4.76 -26.19 -2.94
CA GLY A 735 3.90 -25.29 -2.14
C GLY A 735 2.41 -25.59 -2.23
N LYS A 736 1.90 -25.84 -3.45
CA LYS A 736 0.49 -26.13 -3.74
C LYS A 736 -0.10 -27.33 -3.01
N ILE A 737 0.70 -28.36 -2.73
CA ILE A 737 0.25 -29.52 -1.95
C ILE A 737 0.12 -29.11 -0.49
N GLY A 738 1.13 -28.39 0.01
CA GLY A 738 1.14 -27.81 1.35
C GLY A 738 -0.07 -26.92 1.62
N THR A 739 -0.33 -25.94 0.75
CA THR A 739 -1.45 -25.00 0.88
C THR A 739 -2.80 -25.72 0.99
N ALA A 740 -3.04 -26.78 0.20
CA ALA A 740 -4.26 -27.56 0.28
C ALA A 740 -4.36 -28.34 1.61
N MET A 741 -3.27 -28.99 2.03
CA MET A 741 -3.25 -29.74 3.29
C MET A 741 -3.38 -28.83 4.52
N ALA A 742 -2.85 -27.61 4.47
CA ALA A 742 -2.91 -26.61 5.55
C ALA A 742 -4.34 -26.14 5.87
N VAL A 743 -5.26 -26.24 4.90
CA VAL A 743 -6.70 -26.03 5.06
C VAL A 743 -7.47 -27.35 5.12
N GLY A 744 -6.80 -28.48 5.32
CA GLY A 744 -7.44 -29.79 5.44
C GLY A 744 -8.16 -30.27 4.17
N LEU A 745 -7.79 -29.79 2.99
CA LEU A 745 -8.35 -30.26 1.72
C LEU A 745 -7.61 -31.54 1.27
N PRO A 746 -8.29 -32.69 1.08
CA PRO A 746 -7.65 -33.90 0.57
C PRO A 746 -6.99 -33.69 -0.80
N VAL A 747 -5.78 -34.24 -0.96
CA VAL A 747 -4.95 -34.03 -2.14
C VAL A 747 -4.64 -35.35 -2.84
N VAL A 748 -4.79 -35.36 -4.17
CA VAL A 748 -4.33 -36.44 -5.06
C VAL A 748 -3.12 -35.98 -5.84
N VAL A 749 -2.00 -36.69 -5.72
CA VAL A 749 -0.68 -36.25 -6.22
C VAL A 749 -0.02 -37.37 -7.02
N THR A 750 0.88 -37.04 -7.94
CA THR A 750 1.79 -38.03 -8.56
C THR A 750 2.94 -38.36 -7.61
N SER A 751 3.60 -39.50 -7.81
CA SER A 751 4.79 -39.86 -7.01
C SER A 751 5.88 -38.80 -7.13
N LEU A 752 6.01 -38.18 -8.32
CA LEU A 752 6.93 -37.07 -8.54
C LEU A 752 6.52 -35.80 -7.78
N ALA A 753 5.22 -35.50 -7.69
CA ALA A 753 4.75 -34.34 -6.95
C ALA A 753 4.94 -34.50 -5.43
N ALA A 754 4.92 -35.74 -4.92
CA ALA A 754 5.18 -36.07 -3.52
C ALA A 754 6.68 -36.18 -3.16
N GLU A 755 7.59 -36.15 -4.15
CA GLU A 755 9.04 -36.27 -3.97
C GLU A 755 9.54 -35.26 -2.92
N GLY A 756 10.26 -35.75 -1.91
CA GLY A 756 10.90 -34.90 -0.89
C GLY A 756 9.95 -34.28 0.14
N MET A 757 8.66 -34.62 0.15
CA MET A 757 7.66 -34.06 1.09
C MET A 757 7.29 -34.99 2.26
N SER A 758 7.90 -36.19 2.33
CA SER A 758 7.62 -37.21 3.37
C SER A 758 6.13 -37.60 3.48
N LEU A 759 5.40 -37.54 2.37
CA LEU A 759 3.99 -37.90 2.29
C LEU A 759 3.80 -39.42 2.23
N THR A 760 2.66 -39.91 2.71
CA THR A 760 2.35 -41.34 2.79
C THR A 760 1.01 -41.62 2.11
N ASP A 761 1.06 -42.45 1.07
CA ASP A 761 -0.12 -42.84 0.29
C ASP A 761 -1.16 -43.54 1.16
N GLY A 762 -2.42 -43.14 1.00
CA GLY A 762 -3.54 -43.67 1.76
C GLY A 762 -3.59 -43.19 3.22
N GLU A 763 -2.63 -42.39 3.70
CA GLU A 763 -2.66 -41.86 5.07
C GLU A 763 -3.00 -40.38 5.09
N ASN A 764 -2.17 -39.55 4.46
CA ASN A 764 -2.28 -38.08 4.45
C ASN A 764 -2.56 -37.51 3.05
N VAL A 765 -2.26 -38.27 1.99
CA VAL A 765 -2.58 -37.96 0.60
C VAL A 765 -2.92 -39.26 -0.14
N LEU A 766 -3.41 -39.15 -1.38
CA LEU A 766 -3.42 -40.27 -2.32
C LEU A 766 -2.36 -40.06 -3.41
N ILE A 767 -1.48 -41.04 -3.58
CA ILE A 767 -0.42 -41.04 -4.60
C ILE A 767 -0.86 -41.92 -5.77
N ALA A 768 -0.97 -41.32 -6.95
CA ALA A 768 -1.40 -42.02 -8.15
C ALA A 768 -0.64 -41.54 -9.40
N ASP A 769 0.03 -42.47 -10.07
CA ASP A 769 0.69 -42.22 -11.35
C ASP A 769 -0.14 -42.78 -12.52
N GLY A 770 -0.42 -41.91 -13.50
CA GLY A 770 -1.19 -42.24 -14.69
C GLY A 770 -2.67 -41.88 -14.59
N ALA A 771 -3.26 -41.50 -15.72
CA ALA A 771 -4.55 -40.82 -15.75
C ALA A 771 -5.70 -41.63 -15.15
N LYS A 772 -5.73 -42.95 -15.40
CA LYS A 772 -6.75 -43.85 -14.85
C LYS A 772 -6.66 -43.96 -13.33
N LYS A 773 -5.46 -44.16 -12.78
CA LYS A 773 -5.26 -44.25 -11.33
C LYS A 773 -5.59 -42.93 -10.63
N ILE A 774 -5.21 -41.79 -11.23
CA ILE A 774 -5.56 -40.46 -10.70
C ILE A 774 -7.09 -40.30 -10.66
N SER A 775 -7.79 -40.65 -11.74
CA SER A 775 -9.25 -40.61 -11.81
C SER A 775 -9.90 -41.50 -10.74
N ASP A 776 -9.44 -42.75 -10.60
CA ASP A 776 -9.98 -43.70 -9.61
C ASP A 776 -9.75 -43.21 -8.17
N ALA A 777 -8.58 -42.62 -7.87
CA ALA A 777 -8.27 -42.02 -6.57
C ALA A 777 -9.18 -40.83 -6.25
N ILE A 778 -9.42 -39.95 -7.23
CA ILE A 778 -10.37 -38.82 -7.08
C ILE A 778 -11.77 -39.35 -6.82
N VAL A 779 -12.26 -40.31 -7.61
CA VAL A 779 -13.61 -40.88 -7.44
C VAL A 779 -13.79 -41.51 -6.06
N LYS A 780 -12.78 -42.22 -5.55
CA LYS A 780 -12.79 -42.81 -4.21
C LYS A 780 -13.05 -41.74 -3.14
N VAL A 781 -12.22 -40.69 -3.11
CA VAL A 781 -12.32 -39.60 -2.11
C VAL A 781 -13.55 -38.73 -2.31
N TYR A 782 -14.06 -38.63 -3.54
CA TYR A 782 -15.24 -37.84 -3.84
C TYR A 782 -16.54 -38.49 -3.39
N ARG A 783 -16.59 -39.83 -3.30
CA ARG A 783 -17.80 -40.60 -2.95
C ARG A 783 -17.83 -41.10 -1.51
N ASP A 784 -16.66 -41.30 -0.90
CA ASP A 784 -16.54 -41.80 0.47
C ASP A 784 -16.22 -40.65 1.44
N GLU A 785 -17.25 -40.14 2.11
CA GLU A 785 -17.12 -39.08 3.11
C GLU A 785 -16.21 -39.50 4.28
N SER A 786 -16.24 -40.77 4.69
CA SER A 786 -15.42 -41.25 5.81
C SER A 786 -13.93 -41.22 5.46
N GLU A 787 -13.59 -41.65 4.24
CA GLU A 787 -12.23 -41.61 3.73
C GLU A 787 -11.78 -40.16 3.51
N TRP A 788 -12.66 -39.30 3.00
CA TRP A 788 -12.39 -37.87 2.85
C TRP A 788 -12.06 -37.21 4.19
N GLN A 789 -12.88 -37.45 5.23
CA GLN A 789 -12.67 -36.89 6.58
C GLN A 789 -11.39 -37.43 7.23
N ARG A 790 -11.05 -38.70 6.96
CA ARG A 790 -9.80 -39.30 7.44
C ARG A 790 -8.58 -38.65 6.78
N LEU A 791 -8.56 -38.54 5.44
CA LEU A 791 -7.48 -37.89 4.70
C LEU A 791 -7.35 -36.41 5.07
N SER A 792 -8.47 -35.69 5.21
CA SER A 792 -8.51 -34.29 5.63
C SER A 792 -7.83 -34.07 6.99
N ARG A 793 -8.27 -34.82 8.02
CA ARG A 793 -7.70 -34.73 9.37
C ARG A 793 -6.23 -35.14 9.42
N ASN A 794 -5.88 -36.24 8.77
CA ASN A 794 -4.50 -36.73 8.74
C ASN A 794 -3.58 -35.78 7.98
N GLY A 795 -4.04 -35.23 6.85
CA GLY A 795 -3.31 -34.24 6.06
C GLY A 795 -3.06 -32.95 6.85
N LEU A 796 -4.08 -32.44 7.54
CA LEU A 796 -3.94 -31.25 8.39
C LEU A 796 -2.99 -31.50 9.57
N ALA A 797 -3.15 -32.62 10.28
CA ALA A 797 -2.27 -32.98 11.40
C ALA A 797 -0.82 -33.20 10.96
N PHE A 798 -0.61 -33.77 9.76
CA PHE A 798 0.71 -33.90 9.16
C PHE A 798 1.30 -32.53 8.82
N ALA A 799 0.52 -31.65 8.20
CA ALA A 799 0.96 -30.31 7.84
C ALA A 799 1.36 -29.50 9.08
N ASP A 800 0.54 -29.50 10.13
CA ASP A 800 0.84 -28.79 11.38
C ASP A 800 2.14 -29.32 12.03
N ARG A 801 2.27 -30.66 12.13
CA ARG A 801 3.42 -31.32 12.75
C ARG A 801 4.74 -31.12 12.01
N ASN A 802 4.72 -31.01 10.67
CA ASN A 802 5.94 -30.98 9.86
C ASN A 802 6.25 -29.60 9.25
N TRP A 803 5.23 -28.78 9.02
CA TRP A 803 5.32 -27.51 8.29
C TRP A 803 4.77 -26.31 9.06
N GLY A 804 4.09 -26.55 10.19
CA GLY A 804 3.56 -25.51 11.07
C GLY A 804 4.65 -24.75 11.83
N ALA A 805 4.23 -23.69 12.54
CA ALA A 805 5.14 -22.74 13.18
C ALA A 805 6.09 -23.40 14.20
N ALA A 806 5.59 -24.34 15.01
CA ALA A 806 6.39 -25.02 16.03
C ALA A 806 7.45 -25.96 15.42
N ALA A 807 7.12 -26.65 14.34
CA ALA A 807 8.06 -27.50 13.61
C ALA A 807 9.15 -26.66 12.96
N ALA A 808 8.75 -25.60 12.24
CA ALA A 808 9.64 -24.65 11.60
C ALA A 808 10.59 -23.97 12.59
N TRP A 809 10.08 -23.56 13.76
CA TRP A 809 10.89 -23.03 14.86
C TRP A 809 11.94 -24.03 15.32
N LYS A 810 11.52 -25.26 15.63
CA LYS A 810 12.43 -26.30 16.13
C LYS A 810 13.54 -26.58 15.14
N THR A 811 13.21 -26.77 13.87
CA THR A 811 14.20 -27.01 12.82
C THR A 811 15.17 -25.83 12.69
N LEU A 812 14.69 -24.58 12.72
CA LEU A 812 15.59 -23.42 12.64
C LEU A 812 16.49 -23.32 13.87
N ALA A 813 15.95 -23.61 15.07
CA ALA A 813 16.70 -23.61 16.30
C ALA A 813 17.82 -24.67 16.30
N ASP A 814 17.55 -25.87 15.79
CA ASP A 814 18.54 -26.94 15.65
C ASP A 814 19.66 -26.53 14.66
N ILE A 815 19.31 -25.91 13.53
CA ILE A 815 20.29 -25.39 12.57
C ILE A 815 21.17 -24.30 13.20
N LEU A 816 20.55 -23.34 13.88
CA LEU A 816 21.29 -22.28 14.55
C LEU A 816 22.17 -22.84 15.67
N LEU A 817 21.72 -23.86 16.40
CA LEU A 817 22.53 -24.57 17.40
C LEU A 817 23.78 -25.20 16.78
N ASP A 818 23.64 -25.92 15.66
CA ASP A 818 24.76 -26.51 14.93
C ASP A 818 25.76 -25.46 14.42
N MET A 819 25.26 -24.26 14.08
CA MET A 819 26.09 -23.11 13.73
C MET A 819 26.77 -22.43 14.94
N GLY A 820 26.56 -22.93 16.16
CA GLY A 820 27.08 -22.37 17.40
C GLY A 820 26.28 -21.15 17.91
N MET A 821 25.03 -21.04 17.50
CA MET A 821 24.13 -19.91 17.77
C MET A 821 22.85 -20.38 18.48
N PRO A 822 22.92 -20.98 19.69
CA PRO A 822 21.73 -21.46 20.40
C PRO A 822 20.72 -20.33 20.62
N VAL A 823 19.43 -20.68 20.54
CA VAL A 823 18.29 -19.80 20.80
C VAL A 823 17.47 -20.35 21.98
N ASP A 824 16.76 -19.47 22.68
CA ASP A 824 15.88 -19.90 23.76
C ASP A 824 14.58 -20.51 23.18
N GLN A 825 13.75 -21.09 24.03
CA GLN A 825 12.38 -21.47 23.63
C GLN A 825 11.55 -20.24 23.27
N ALA A 826 10.59 -20.41 22.36
CA ALA A 826 9.65 -19.37 21.99
C ALA A 826 8.91 -18.85 23.22
N ARG A 827 9.00 -17.54 23.47
CA ARG A 827 8.36 -16.89 24.63
C ARG A 827 6.88 -16.61 24.42
N TYR A 828 6.49 -16.41 23.17
CA TYR A 828 5.15 -16.01 22.77
C TYR A 828 4.62 -16.98 21.71
N PRO A 829 3.29 -17.03 21.51
CA PRO A 829 2.69 -17.77 20.40
C PRO A 829 3.33 -17.38 19.06
N LEU A 830 3.73 -18.38 18.28
CA LEU A 830 4.31 -18.15 16.97
C LEU A 830 3.20 -17.89 15.95
N SER A 831 3.27 -16.76 15.27
CA SER A 831 2.41 -16.42 14.14
C SER A 831 3.21 -16.52 12.84
N LEU A 832 2.67 -17.22 11.85
CA LEU A 832 3.17 -17.22 10.49
C LEU A 832 2.31 -16.30 9.63
N TYR A 833 2.86 -15.82 8.51
CA TYR A 833 2.11 -15.08 7.51
C TYR A 833 0.87 -15.85 7.09
N ASP A 834 -0.18 -15.09 6.89
CA ASP A 834 -1.42 -15.55 6.33
C ASP A 834 -1.90 -14.56 5.29
N SER A 835 -2.24 -15.08 4.12
CA SER A 835 -2.80 -14.33 3.00
C SER A 835 -4.26 -13.97 3.22
N SER A 836 -4.95 -14.60 4.18
CA SER A 836 -6.30 -14.20 4.54
C SER A 836 -6.21 -12.82 5.20
N PRO A 837 -7.02 -11.83 4.79
CA PRO A 837 -7.05 -10.54 5.48
C PRO A 837 -7.29 -10.81 6.96
N VAL A 838 -6.48 -10.17 7.83
CA VAL A 838 -6.66 -10.20 9.28
C VAL A 838 -8.14 -9.97 9.53
N SER A 839 -8.82 -10.98 10.06
CA SER A 839 -10.20 -10.85 10.48
C SER A 839 -10.22 -9.96 11.72
N THR A 840 -10.13 -8.65 11.51
CA THR A 840 -10.87 -7.75 12.37
C THR A 840 -12.32 -8.21 12.21
N ASN A 841 -12.98 -8.56 13.30
CA ASN A 841 -14.42 -8.80 13.27
C ASN A 841 -15.07 -7.53 12.69
N GLY A 842 -15.39 -7.58 11.39
CA GLY A 842 -15.70 -6.41 10.58
C GLY A 842 -15.57 -6.73 9.10
N SER A 843 -16.41 -7.65 8.62
CA SER A 843 -16.57 -7.89 7.18
C SER A 843 -16.90 -6.60 6.43
N SER A 844 -16.05 -6.18 5.51
CA SER A 844 -16.53 -5.71 4.21
C SER A 844 -15.46 -5.95 3.15
N SER A 845 -15.64 -6.99 2.34
CA SER A 845 -15.37 -6.81 0.91
C SER A 845 -16.13 -5.54 0.50
N ARG A 846 -15.44 -4.47 0.10
CA ARG A 846 -16.14 -3.23 -0.30
C ARG A 846 -17.16 -3.58 -1.38
N ALA A 847 -18.43 -3.32 -1.10
CA ALA A 847 -19.52 -3.73 -1.97
C ALA A 847 -19.44 -2.96 -3.30
N GLN A 848 -19.68 -3.62 -4.43
CA GLN A 848 -19.80 -2.94 -5.72
C GLN A 848 -20.90 -1.87 -5.64
N LEU A 849 -20.62 -0.66 -6.14
CA LEU A 849 -21.60 0.42 -6.21
C LEU A 849 -22.82 -0.03 -7.01
N ALA A 850 -23.97 -0.17 -6.34
CA ALA A 850 -25.24 -0.56 -6.92
C ALA A 850 -26.21 0.64 -6.94
N PRO A 851 -27.14 0.71 -7.90
CA PRO A 851 -28.16 1.75 -7.89
C PRO A 851 -29.06 1.58 -6.67
N VAL A 852 -29.48 2.70 -6.08
CA VAL A 852 -30.55 2.75 -5.07
C VAL A 852 -31.85 2.20 -5.66
N GLY A 853 -32.08 2.45 -6.94
CA GLY A 853 -33.15 1.88 -7.73
C GLY A 853 -33.22 2.46 -9.13
N VAL A 854 -34.20 1.99 -9.90
CA VAL A 854 -34.51 2.44 -11.25
C VAL A 854 -35.88 3.12 -11.22
N ALA A 855 -35.99 4.31 -11.81
CA ALA A 855 -37.24 5.02 -12.02
C ALA A 855 -37.59 5.06 -13.51
N GLU A 856 -38.83 4.67 -13.82
CA GLU A 856 -39.41 4.73 -15.16
C GLU A 856 -40.50 5.82 -15.28
N ASN A 857 -40.82 6.49 -14.16
CA ASN A 857 -41.77 7.60 -14.06
C ASN A 857 -41.50 8.44 -12.80
N GLN A 858 -42.11 9.63 -12.75
CA GLN A 858 -41.99 10.59 -11.66
C GLN A 858 -42.26 10.01 -10.27
N VAL A 859 -43.34 9.22 -10.13
CA VAL A 859 -43.74 8.67 -8.82
C VAL A 859 -42.68 7.71 -8.27
N GLN A 860 -42.06 6.90 -9.13
CA GLN A 860 -40.96 6.03 -8.73
C GLN A 860 -39.71 6.82 -8.36
N PHE A 861 -39.39 7.86 -9.14
CA PHE A 861 -38.24 8.72 -8.87
C PHE A 861 -38.37 9.46 -7.54
N GLU A 862 -39.52 10.09 -7.28
CA GLU A 862 -39.82 10.75 -6.01
C GLU A 862 -39.71 9.80 -4.83
N ARG A 863 -40.12 8.54 -4.99
CA ARG A 863 -39.94 7.51 -3.94
C ARG A 863 -38.47 7.15 -3.70
N LEU A 864 -37.65 7.11 -4.74
CA LEU A 864 -36.22 6.79 -4.64
C LEU A 864 -35.43 7.93 -3.99
N ILE A 865 -35.61 9.17 -4.47
CA ILE A 865 -34.92 10.35 -3.92
C ILE A 865 -35.35 10.67 -2.49
N ASN A 866 -36.62 10.40 -2.15
CA ASN A 866 -37.11 10.46 -0.77
C ASN A 866 -36.92 9.15 -0.02
N GLY A 867 -36.19 8.17 -0.56
CA GLY A 867 -35.90 6.90 0.09
C GLY A 867 -34.86 7.05 1.21
N THR A 868 -34.81 6.10 2.15
CA THR A 868 -33.86 6.12 3.28
C THR A 868 -32.40 6.16 2.83
N SER A 869 -32.04 5.48 1.73
CA SER A 869 -30.67 5.45 1.21
C SER A 869 -30.19 6.81 0.69
N VAL A 870 -31.06 7.56 0.01
CA VAL A 870 -30.74 8.92 -0.47
C VAL A 870 -30.82 9.93 0.66
N ARG A 871 -31.82 9.81 1.57
CA ARG A 871 -31.91 10.67 2.76
C ARG A 871 -30.65 10.61 3.61
N GLY A 872 -30.05 9.43 3.81
CA GLY A 872 -28.80 9.32 4.56
C GLY A 872 -27.65 10.13 3.94
N VAL A 873 -27.61 10.23 2.61
CA VAL A 873 -26.62 11.04 1.89
C VAL A 873 -26.99 12.53 1.94
N VAL A 874 -28.27 12.88 1.83
CA VAL A 874 -28.76 14.27 2.00
C VAL A 874 -28.52 14.79 3.42
N ASP A 875 -28.70 13.95 4.43
CA ASP A 875 -28.41 14.29 5.83
C ASP A 875 -26.90 14.51 6.02
N ALA A 876 -26.07 13.70 5.35
CA ALA A 876 -24.62 13.90 5.34
C ALA A 876 -24.23 15.21 4.61
N GLU A 877 -24.83 15.51 3.45
CA GLU A 877 -24.65 16.77 2.73
C GLU A 877 -25.03 17.96 3.61
N LYS A 878 -26.19 17.90 4.26
CA LYS A 878 -26.66 18.95 5.15
C LYS A 878 -25.69 19.15 6.32
N SER A 879 -25.24 18.06 6.94
CA SER A 879 -24.23 18.12 8.00
C SER A 879 -22.91 18.72 7.51
N LEU A 880 -22.49 18.44 6.28
CA LEU A 880 -21.27 19.02 5.68
C LEU A 880 -21.45 20.53 5.46
N LEU A 881 -22.57 20.96 4.89
CA LEU A 881 -22.85 22.37 4.62
C LEU A 881 -23.07 23.20 5.89
N GLU A 882 -23.71 22.63 6.91
CA GLU A 882 -23.95 23.29 8.21
C GLU A 882 -22.67 23.37 9.07
N SER A 883 -21.67 22.51 8.81
CA SER A 883 -20.41 22.48 9.55
C SER A 883 -19.41 23.60 9.18
N GLY A 884 -19.83 24.59 8.39
CA GLY A 884 -19.03 25.80 8.10
C GLY A 884 -17.97 25.64 7.00
N SER A 885 -18.17 24.71 6.06
CA SER A 885 -17.29 24.55 4.89
C SER A 885 -17.16 25.86 4.11
N GLY A 886 -15.92 26.34 3.91
CA GLY A 886 -15.64 27.58 3.16
C GLY A 886 -16.03 27.49 1.68
N GLU A 887 -15.61 28.48 0.87
CA GLU A 887 -15.86 28.48 -0.58
C GLU A 887 -15.17 27.32 -1.32
N GLU A 888 -14.20 26.66 -0.66
CA GLU A 888 -13.47 25.48 -1.13
C GLU A 888 -13.14 24.56 0.07
N PHE A 889 -13.32 23.24 -0.09
CA PHE A 889 -13.00 22.22 0.89
C PHE A 889 -12.80 20.84 0.24
N PHE A 890 -12.29 19.87 1.01
CA PHE A 890 -12.07 18.49 0.53
C PHE A 890 -12.93 17.49 1.28
N LEU A 891 -13.41 16.47 0.59
CA LEU A 891 -14.15 15.33 1.15
C LEU A 891 -13.44 14.03 0.77
N ASN A 892 -13.04 13.22 1.75
CA ASN A 892 -12.51 11.89 1.46
C ASN A 892 -13.59 11.00 0.83
N GLY A 893 -13.31 10.47 -0.36
CA GLY A 893 -14.18 9.53 -1.05
C GLY A 893 -13.39 8.57 -1.91
N TYR A 894 -13.86 7.33 -2.00
CA TYR A 894 -13.22 6.30 -2.82
C TYR A 894 -13.45 6.58 -4.30
N CYS A 895 -12.37 6.64 -5.08
CA CYS A 895 -12.38 6.82 -6.52
C CYS A 895 -12.20 5.47 -7.20
N ALA A 896 -13.25 4.89 -7.80
CA ALA A 896 -13.13 3.59 -8.50
C ALA A 896 -12.22 3.65 -9.75
N VAL A 897 -11.97 4.86 -10.27
CA VAL A 897 -11.05 5.10 -11.40
C VAL A 897 -9.59 5.03 -10.95
N CYS A 898 -9.28 5.55 -9.75
CA CYS A 898 -7.93 5.53 -9.18
C CYS A 898 -7.68 4.31 -8.28
N ASP A 899 -8.73 3.57 -7.95
CA ASP A 899 -8.73 2.43 -7.03
C ASP A 899 -8.22 2.75 -5.61
N GLU A 900 -8.48 3.97 -5.14
CA GLU A 900 -8.01 4.45 -3.83
C GLU A 900 -8.97 5.49 -3.23
N THR A 901 -8.85 5.74 -1.93
CA THR A 901 -9.54 6.85 -1.26
C THR A 901 -8.78 8.14 -1.51
N VAL A 902 -9.44 9.13 -2.12
CA VAL A 902 -8.85 10.42 -2.49
C VAL A 902 -9.60 11.59 -1.82
N PRO A 903 -8.93 12.73 -1.56
CA PRO A 903 -9.59 13.94 -1.08
C PRO A 903 -10.28 14.66 -2.25
N LEU A 904 -11.59 14.50 -2.39
CA LEU A 904 -12.40 15.09 -3.45
C LEU A 904 -12.57 16.59 -3.23
N LEU A 905 -12.18 17.38 -4.23
CA LEU A 905 -12.30 18.83 -4.19
C LEU A 905 -13.76 19.26 -4.36
N VAL A 906 -14.24 20.08 -3.43
CA VAL A 906 -15.55 20.73 -3.48
C VAL A 906 -15.33 22.23 -3.41
N ASP A 907 -15.85 22.96 -4.39
CA ASP A 907 -15.77 24.41 -4.47
C ASP A 907 -17.09 24.99 -5.03
N MET A 908 -17.19 26.32 -5.08
CA MET A 908 -18.39 27.03 -5.54
C MET A 908 -18.45 27.30 -7.04
N GLN A 909 -17.46 26.86 -7.82
CA GLN A 909 -17.47 27.03 -9.27
C GLN A 909 -18.54 26.10 -9.92
N SER A 910 -18.84 26.31 -11.20
CA SER A 910 -19.90 25.60 -11.95
C SER A 910 -21.29 25.69 -11.31
N GLY A 911 -21.69 26.88 -10.86
CA GLY A 911 -23.06 27.16 -10.45
C GLY A 911 -23.38 26.84 -8.98
N GLY A 912 -22.38 26.81 -8.09
CA GLY A 912 -22.62 26.88 -6.66
C GLY A 912 -23.39 28.15 -6.29
N ARG A 913 -24.31 28.05 -5.33
CA ARG A 913 -25.20 29.16 -4.95
C ARG A 913 -25.21 29.38 -3.45
N ARG A 914 -25.44 30.63 -3.05
CA ARG A 914 -25.70 31.00 -1.66
C ARG A 914 -27.21 30.95 -1.41
N LEU A 915 -27.63 30.11 -0.46
CA LEU A 915 -29.02 30.00 -0.03
C LEU A 915 -29.43 31.23 0.81
N THR A 916 -30.74 31.39 1.02
CA THR A 916 -31.32 32.57 1.71
C THR A 916 -30.94 32.67 3.18
N ASP A 917 -30.51 31.57 3.80
CA ASP A 917 -29.95 31.48 5.16
C ASP A 917 -28.43 31.72 5.22
N GLY A 918 -27.80 32.00 4.08
CA GLY A 918 -26.37 32.26 3.97
C GLY A 918 -25.51 31.02 3.70
N ILE A 919 -26.09 29.81 3.70
CA ILE A 919 -25.36 28.56 3.45
C ILE A 919 -24.90 28.50 1.99
N LEU A 920 -23.63 28.15 1.78
CA LEU A 920 -23.07 27.91 0.46
C LEU A 920 -23.41 26.49 0.02
N GLN A 921 -24.16 26.33 -1.07
CA GLN A 921 -24.47 25.04 -1.66
C GLN A 921 -23.65 24.86 -2.95
N PRO A 922 -22.67 23.94 -2.99
CA PRO A 922 -21.91 23.66 -4.20
C PRO A 922 -22.77 22.87 -5.19
N ASN A 923 -22.37 22.89 -6.46
CA ASN A 923 -22.97 22.01 -7.46
C ASN A 923 -22.41 20.58 -7.29
N TRP A 924 -23.05 19.76 -6.45
CA TRP A 924 -22.60 18.41 -6.13
C TRP A 924 -22.40 17.50 -7.35
N ARG A 925 -23.13 17.73 -8.44
CA ARG A 925 -23.01 16.96 -9.69
C ARG A 925 -21.70 17.26 -10.43
N GLU A 926 -21.30 18.52 -10.45
CA GLU A 926 -20.13 19.01 -11.21
C GLU A 926 -18.86 19.17 -10.34
N ARG A 927 -18.99 19.01 -9.02
CA ARG A 927 -17.88 19.11 -8.05
C ARG A 927 -17.48 17.73 -7.54
N LEU A 928 -16.85 17.64 -6.37
CA LEU A 928 -16.22 16.42 -5.86
C LEU A 928 -15.17 15.88 -6.85
N VAL A 929 -14.34 16.79 -7.34
CA VAL A 929 -13.33 16.52 -8.36
C VAL A 929 -12.20 15.70 -7.75
N CYS A 930 -11.87 14.58 -8.38
CA CYS A 930 -10.72 13.79 -7.95
C CYS A 930 -9.42 14.53 -8.28
N PRO A 931 -8.51 14.76 -7.32
CA PRO A 931 -7.24 15.42 -7.61
C PRO A 931 -6.29 14.54 -8.46
N THR A 932 -6.50 13.23 -8.46
CA THR A 932 -5.67 12.27 -9.22
C THR A 932 -6.14 12.16 -10.68
N CYS A 933 -7.39 11.73 -10.92
CA CYS A 933 -7.90 11.55 -12.29
C CYS A 933 -8.57 12.79 -12.90
N GLN A 934 -8.75 13.87 -12.13
CA GLN A 934 -9.37 15.14 -12.56
C GLN A 934 -10.84 15.02 -13.00
N MET A 935 -11.47 13.86 -12.80
CA MET A 935 -12.90 13.66 -13.10
C MET A 935 -13.78 14.25 -11.99
N ASN A 936 -14.87 14.90 -12.40
CA ASN A 936 -15.91 15.37 -11.48
C ASN A 936 -16.84 14.22 -11.02
N ASN A 937 -17.77 14.50 -10.10
CA ASN A 937 -18.66 13.50 -9.50
C ASN A 937 -19.41 12.66 -10.55
N ARG A 938 -20.01 13.32 -11.54
CA ARG A 938 -20.76 12.68 -12.62
C ARG A 938 -19.88 11.77 -13.48
N GLN A 939 -18.72 12.29 -13.93
CA GLN A 939 -17.78 11.51 -14.73
C GLN A 939 -17.26 10.29 -13.96
N ARG A 940 -16.95 10.44 -12.66
CA ARG A 940 -16.55 9.33 -11.78
C ARG A 940 -17.64 8.27 -11.67
N LEU A 941 -18.91 8.67 -11.58
CA LEU A 941 -20.02 7.73 -11.51
C LEU A 941 -20.12 6.92 -12.81
N VAL A 942 -20.13 7.60 -13.96
CA VAL A 942 -20.17 6.95 -15.28
C VAL A 942 -18.96 6.03 -15.46
N ALA A 943 -17.76 6.48 -15.11
CA ALA A 943 -16.54 5.68 -15.18
C ALA A 943 -16.62 4.42 -14.30
N THR A 944 -17.18 4.53 -13.09
CA THR A 944 -17.42 3.38 -12.20
C THR A 944 -18.34 2.35 -12.87
N LEU A 945 -19.42 2.79 -13.52
CA LEU A 945 -20.37 1.91 -14.20
C LEU A 945 -19.77 1.29 -15.47
N VAL A 946 -19.00 2.06 -16.24
CA VAL A 946 -18.24 1.56 -17.39
C VAL A 946 -17.27 0.48 -16.95
N LYS A 947 -16.47 0.71 -15.89
CA LYS A 947 -15.55 -0.30 -15.33
C LYS A 947 -16.29 -1.58 -14.97
N GLN A 948 -17.41 -1.48 -14.24
CA GLN A 948 -18.24 -2.64 -13.88
C GLN A 948 -18.81 -3.40 -15.08
N LEU A 949 -19.07 -2.73 -16.21
CA LEU A 949 -19.56 -3.36 -17.44
C LEU A 949 -18.43 -4.05 -18.21
N LEU A 950 -17.30 -3.37 -18.37
CA LEU A 950 -16.16 -3.86 -19.14
C LEU A 950 -15.42 -5.00 -18.42
N ASP A 951 -15.34 -4.97 -17.09
CA ASP A 951 -14.74 -6.06 -16.30
C ASP A 951 -15.49 -7.39 -16.46
N LYS A 952 -16.76 -7.37 -16.89
CA LYS A 952 -17.61 -8.57 -17.04
C LYS A 952 -17.40 -9.32 -18.35
N ARG A 953 -16.95 -8.66 -19.43
CA ARG A 953 -16.86 -9.27 -20.76
C ARG A 953 -15.70 -8.69 -21.55
N LYS A 954 -14.80 -9.53 -22.07
CA LYS A 954 -13.68 -9.08 -22.92
C LYS A 954 -14.10 -8.84 -24.37
N GLY A 955 -13.35 -7.98 -25.07
CA GLY A 955 -13.53 -7.74 -26.49
C GLY A 955 -14.84 -7.04 -26.82
N MET A 956 -15.29 -6.13 -25.96
CA MET A 956 -16.45 -5.30 -26.26
C MET A 956 -16.05 -4.12 -27.16
N THR A 957 -16.96 -3.69 -28.03
CA THR A 957 -16.81 -2.45 -28.80
C THR A 957 -17.60 -1.32 -28.14
N VAL A 958 -16.92 -0.26 -27.72
CA VAL A 958 -17.45 0.82 -26.88
C VAL A 958 -17.26 2.15 -27.60
N TYR A 959 -18.28 3.01 -27.56
CA TYR A 959 -18.22 4.34 -28.13
C TYR A 959 -18.53 5.41 -27.09
N PHE A 960 -17.64 6.39 -26.95
CA PHE A 960 -17.81 7.60 -26.14
C PHE A 960 -18.08 8.79 -27.05
N MET A 961 -19.10 9.59 -26.74
CA MET A 961 -19.41 10.85 -27.45
C MET A 961 -18.51 12.02 -27.04
N GLU A 962 -17.34 11.72 -26.49
CA GLU A 962 -16.32 12.67 -26.05
C GLU A 962 -14.96 12.00 -26.20
N GLN A 963 -14.03 12.60 -26.94
CA GLN A 963 -12.68 12.06 -27.13
C GLN A 963 -11.64 12.83 -26.32
N VAL A 964 -11.91 14.10 -26.02
CA VAL A 964 -10.91 15.00 -25.42
C VAL A 964 -10.99 15.08 -23.89
N THR A 965 -11.87 14.29 -23.26
CA THR A 965 -12.10 14.35 -21.82
C THR A 965 -11.34 13.27 -21.05
N PRO A 966 -11.09 13.47 -19.74
CA PRO A 966 -10.35 12.49 -18.92
C PRO A 966 -10.98 11.10 -18.90
N ILE A 967 -12.32 10.99 -18.99
CA ILE A 967 -13.02 9.69 -18.95
C ILE A 967 -12.70 8.83 -20.17
N PHE A 968 -12.66 9.41 -21.38
CA PHE A 968 -12.26 8.67 -22.57
C PHE A 968 -10.79 8.25 -22.52
N GLN A 969 -9.90 9.17 -22.12
CA GLN A 969 -8.47 8.89 -22.01
C GLN A 969 -8.20 7.74 -21.03
N TRP A 970 -8.82 7.80 -19.84
CA TRP A 970 -8.78 6.71 -18.88
C TRP A 970 -9.31 5.39 -19.46
N ALA A 971 -10.48 5.40 -20.11
CA ALA A 971 -11.05 4.17 -20.63
C ALA A 971 -10.16 3.54 -21.71
N SER A 972 -9.60 4.36 -22.61
CA SER A 972 -8.68 3.94 -23.66
C SER A 972 -7.36 3.38 -23.10
N ASP A 973 -6.86 3.93 -21.99
CA ASP A 973 -5.63 3.48 -21.34
C ASP A 973 -5.81 2.22 -20.50
N GLU A 974 -6.91 2.12 -19.75
CA GLU A 974 -7.17 1.03 -18.81
C GLU A 974 -7.68 -0.23 -19.53
N PHE A 975 -8.57 -0.09 -20.50
CA PHE A 975 -9.32 -1.20 -21.10
C PHE A 975 -8.81 -1.58 -22.49
N LYS A 976 -7.49 -1.74 -22.66
CA LYS A 976 -6.84 -2.08 -23.95
C LYS A 976 -7.28 -3.41 -24.57
N GLN A 977 -7.95 -4.27 -23.80
CA GLN A 977 -8.55 -5.51 -24.27
C GLN A 977 -9.94 -5.33 -24.94
N HIS A 978 -10.44 -4.10 -25.02
CA HIS A 978 -11.69 -3.70 -25.67
C HIS A 978 -11.39 -2.76 -26.84
N GLU A 979 -12.34 -2.63 -27.76
CA GLU A 979 -12.23 -1.70 -28.87
C GLU A 979 -12.98 -0.41 -28.49
N ILE A 980 -12.26 0.67 -28.25
CA ILE A 980 -12.81 1.90 -27.69
C ILE A 980 -12.69 3.03 -28.71
N TYR A 981 -13.84 3.58 -29.09
CA TYR A 981 -13.97 4.71 -30.00
C TYR A 981 -14.40 5.95 -29.20
N GLY A 982 -13.85 7.10 -29.55
CA GLY A 982 -14.25 8.41 -29.03
C GLY A 982 -14.42 9.37 -30.19
N SER A 983 -15.28 10.37 -30.06
CA SER A 983 -15.45 11.42 -31.07
C SER A 983 -15.82 12.77 -30.48
N GLU A 984 -15.82 13.81 -31.31
CA GLU A 984 -16.41 15.13 -31.05
C GLU A 984 -17.25 15.59 -32.26
N TYR A 985 -18.22 16.47 -32.03
CA TYR A 985 -18.88 17.18 -33.13
C TYR A 985 -18.07 18.42 -33.49
N LEU A 986 -17.49 18.46 -34.69
CA LEU A 986 -16.53 19.48 -35.13
C LEU A 986 -17.13 20.49 -36.12
N GLY A 987 -18.38 20.30 -36.54
CA GLY A 987 -19.04 21.11 -37.55
C GLY A 987 -19.63 20.27 -38.69
N HIS A 988 -20.62 20.82 -39.38
CA HIS A 988 -21.37 20.16 -40.45
C HIS A 988 -20.58 20.02 -41.76
N GLU A 989 -19.43 20.71 -41.86
CA GLU A 989 -18.52 20.64 -43.00
C GLU A 989 -17.67 19.36 -43.04
N TYR A 990 -17.65 18.58 -41.94
CA TYR A 990 -16.87 17.35 -41.83
C TYR A 990 -17.76 16.12 -42.02
N GLU A 991 -17.24 15.09 -42.69
CA GLU A 991 -17.96 13.84 -42.90
C GLU A 991 -17.88 12.95 -41.65
N GLY A 992 -18.98 12.31 -41.28
CA GLY A 992 -19.03 11.37 -40.15
C GLY A 992 -17.98 10.27 -40.27
N GLY A 993 -17.26 10.02 -39.18
CA GLY A 993 -16.17 9.07 -39.09
C GLY A 993 -14.82 9.55 -39.62
N SER A 994 -14.74 10.76 -40.18
CA SER A 994 -13.47 11.38 -40.56
C SER A 994 -12.65 11.79 -39.33
N THR A 995 -11.33 11.86 -39.46
CA THR A 995 -10.43 12.32 -38.38
C THR A 995 -9.86 13.69 -38.72
N VAL A 996 -10.14 14.69 -37.89
CA VAL A 996 -9.65 16.07 -38.02
C VAL A 996 -8.71 16.37 -36.86
N LYS A 997 -7.44 16.65 -37.15
CA LYS A 997 -6.40 16.93 -36.14
C LYS A 997 -6.31 15.86 -35.02
N GLY A 998 -6.53 14.59 -35.37
CA GLY A 998 -6.48 13.46 -34.43
C GLY A 998 -7.78 13.20 -33.65
N ILE A 999 -8.82 14.02 -33.87
CA ILE A 999 -10.15 13.85 -33.27
C ILE A 999 -11.09 13.28 -34.32
N ARG A 1000 -11.78 12.19 -34.01
CA ARG A 1000 -12.82 11.62 -34.86
C ARG A 1000 -14.05 12.52 -34.81
N HIS A 1001 -14.58 12.87 -35.97
CA HIS A 1001 -15.83 13.60 -36.10
C HIS A 1001 -17.00 12.62 -36.19
N GLU A 1002 -18.05 12.85 -35.40
CA GLU A 1002 -19.35 12.18 -35.56
C GLU A 1002 -20.48 13.19 -35.38
N ASP A 1003 -21.56 13.02 -36.15
CA ASP A 1003 -22.86 13.59 -35.86
C ASP A 1003 -23.71 12.51 -35.20
N VAL A 1004 -24.19 12.78 -33.98
CA VAL A 1004 -24.98 11.80 -33.23
C VAL A 1004 -26.36 11.56 -33.86
N GLU A 1005 -26.86 12.48 -34.71
CA GLU A 1005 -28.07 12.27 -35.51
C GLU A 1005 -27.84 11.41 -36.77
N ASP A 1006 -26.58 11.11 -37.12
CA ASP A 1006 -26.19 10.30 -38.28
C ASP A 1006 -24.81 9.64 -38.05
N LEU A 1007 -24.77 8.62 -37.19
CA LEU A 1007 -23.51 8.00 -36.76
C LEU A 1007 -22.90 7.16 -37.89
N SER A 1008 -21.60 7.31 -38.16
CA SER A 1008 -20.93 6.55 -39.23
C SER A 1008 -20.71 5.05 -38.93
N PHE A 1009 -21.06 4.61 -37.72
CA PHE A 1009 -20.98 3.20 -37.32
C PHE A 1009 -22.04 2.33 -38.03
N SER A 1010 -21.70 1.08 -38.31
CA SER A 1010 -22.63 0.12 -38.90
C SER A 1010 -23.67 -0.39 -37.91
N ASP A 1011 -24.81 -0.85 -38.41
CA ASP A 1011 -25.91 -1.38 -37.60
C ASP A 1011 -25.44 -2.51 -36.66
N GLY A 1012 -25.73 -2.38 -35.36
CA GLY A 1012 -25.42 -3.40 -34.37
C GLY A 1012 -23.93 -3.68 -34.13
N SER A 1013 -23.05 -2.72 -34.47
CA SER A 1013 -21.60 -2.82 -34.31
C SER A 1013 -21.07 -2.52 -32.91
N LEU A 1014 -21.86 -1.86 -32.06
CA LEU A 1014 -21.44 -1.41 -30.73
C LEU A 1014 -22.10 -2.21 -29.61
N ASP A 1015 -21.37 -2.41 -28.52
CA ASP A 1015 -21.87 -3.08 -27.31
C ASP A 1015 -22.33 -2.08 -26.24
N LEU A 1016 -21.65 -0.94 -26.17
CA LEU A 1016 -21.88 0.10 -25.18
C LEU A 1016 -21.69 1.47 -25.85
N VAL A 1017 -22.67 2.34 -25.68
CA VAL A 1017 -22.57 3.76 -26.04
C VAL A 1017 -22.60 4.57 -24.75
N VAL A 1018 -21.63 5.46 -24.57
CA VAL A 1018 -21.49 6.32 -23.40
C VAL A 1018 -21.63 7.79 -23.83
N SER A 1019 -22.54 8.50 -23.18
CA SER A 1019 -22.82 9.91 -23.45
C SER A 1019 -22.82 10.71 -22.15
N ASN A 1020 -22.22 11.90 -22.18
CA ASN A 1020 -22.10 12.77 -21.02
C ASN A 1020 -22.57 14.18 -21.39
N ASP A 1021 -23.88 14.44 -21.24
CA ASP A 1021 -24.50 15.75 -21.49
C ASP A 1021 -24.36 16.21 -22.95
N VAL A 1022 -24.73 15.33 -23.89
CA VAL A 1022 -24.69 15.61 -25.34
C VAL A 1022 -26.09 15.84 -25.91
N PHE A 1023 -27.09 15.05 -25.49
CA PHE A 1023 -28.39 14.97 -26.17
C PHE A 1023 -29.19 16.28 -26.14
N GLU A 1024 -29.00 17.12 -25.13
CA GLU A 1024 -29.67 18.42 -25.00
C GLU A 1024 -29.16 19.45 -26.02
N HIS A 1025 -27.97 19.20 -26.58
CA HIS A 1025 -27.31 20.05 -27.56
C HIS A 1025 -27.61 19.65 -29.01
N VAL A 1026 -28.45 18.63 -29.18
CA VAL A 1026 -28.81 18.10 -30.50
C VAL A 1026 -30.13 18.70 -30.97
N PRO A 1027 -30.21 19.19 -32.23
CA PRO A 1027 -31.46 19.71 -32.80
C PRO A 1027 -32.63 18.72 -32.80
N HIS A 1028 -32.40 17.44 -33.09
CA HIS A 1028 -33.44 16.41 -33.02
C HIS A 1028 -33.02 15.21 -32.14
N PRO A 1029 -33.20 15.29 -30.80
CA PRO A 1029 -32.80 14.22 -29.89
C PRO A 1029 -33.42 12.85 -30.21
N SER A 1030 -34.63 12.82 -30.76
CA SER A 1030 -35.28 11.57 -31.17
C SER A 1030 -34.51 10.83 -32.27
N ARG A 1031 -33.86 11.57 -33.19
CA ARG A 1031 -32.99 10.98 -34.23
C ARG A 1031 -31.73 10.44 -33.60
N ALA A 1032 -31.10 11.20 -32.71
CA ALA A 1032 -29.92 10.75 -31.99
C ALA A 1032 -30.15 9.46 -31.18
N PHE A 1033 -31.29 9.33 -30.49
CA PHE A 1033 -31.65 8.08 -29.81
C PHE A 1033 -31.90 6.94 -30.80
N THR A 1034 -32.51 7.22 -31.95
CA THR A 1034 -32.74 6.21 -33.00
C THR A 1034 -31.42 5.70 -33.56
N GLU A 1035 -30.45 6.58 -33.77
CA GLU A 1035 -29.11 6.24 -34.21
C GLU A 1035 -28.35 5.44 -33.15
N CYS A 1036 -28.39 5.85 -31.88
CA CYS A 1036 -27.81 5.08 -30.78
C CYS A 1036 -28.40 3.66 -30.72
N ALA A 1037 -29.72 3.53 -30.86
CA ALA A 1037 -30.37 2.23 -30.94
C ALA A 1037 -29.88 1.48 -32.19
N ARG A 1038 -29.80 2.11 -33.38
CA ARG A 1038 -29.34 1.48 -34.62
C ARG A 1038 -27.94 0.89 -34.51
N VAL A 1039 -26.99 1.59 -33.89
CA VAL A 1039 -25.58 1.16 -33.82
C VAL A 1039 -25.31 0.13 -32.71
N LEU A 1040 -26.10 0.09 -31.65
CA LEU A 1040 -25.95 -0.88 -30.56
C LEU A 1040 -26.40 -2.29 -30.97
N ARG A 1041 -25.71 -3.38 -30.67
CA ARG A 1041 -26.25 -4.73 -30.93
C ARG A 1041 -27.49 -5.03 -30.06
N PRO A 1042 -28.32 -6.05 -30.36
CA PRO A 1042 -29.34 -6.50 -29.42
C PRO A 1042 -28.75 -6.85 -28.03
N GLY A 1043 -29.32 -6.29 -26.97
CA GLY A 1043 -28.78 -6.35 -25.60
C GLY A 1043 -27.57 -5.44 -25.35
N GLY A 1044 -27.24 -4.56 -26.29
CA GLY A 1044 -26.30 -3.46 -26.11
C GLY A 1044 -26.92 -2.35 -25.26
N VAL A 1045 -26.07 -1.55 -24.60
CA VAL A 1045 -26.51 -0.58 -23.60
C VAL A 1045 -26.10 0.84 -24.00
N LEU A 1046 -27.03 1.79 -23.88
CA LEU A 1046 -26.76 3.21 -23.81
C LEU A 1046 -26.68 3.62 -22.34
N LEU A 1047 -25.54 4.19 -21.95
CA LEU A 1047 -25.32 4.79 -20.63
C LEU A 1047 -25.12 6.29 -20.82
N ALA A 1048 -26.05 7.09 -20.34
CA ALA A 1048 -26.05 8.53 -20.60
C ALA A 1048 -26.28 9.35 -19.34
N THR A 1049 -25.67 10.51 -19.25
CA THR A 1049 -26.12 11.57 -18.35
C THR A 1049 -26.73 12.67 -19.18
N ILE A 1050 -27.88 13.16 -18.72
CA ILE A 1050 -28.67 14.16 -19.44
C ILE A 1050 -29.20 15.12 -18.37
N PRO A 1051 -29.05 16.45 -18.53
CA PRO A 1051 -29.74 17.42 -17.69
C PRO A 1051 -31.26 17.17 -17.76
N PHE A 1052 -31.89 16.99 -16.60
CA PHE A 1052 -33.24 16.45 -16.50
C PHE A 1052 -34.07 17.24 -15.47
N HIS A 1053 -35.26 17.67 -15.88
CA HIS A 1053 -36.19 18.40 -15.04
C HIS A 1053 -37.28 17.46 -14.51
N ALA A 1054 -37.01 16.85 -13.35
CA ALA A 1054 -37.91 15.85 -12.75
C ALA A 1054 -39.32 16.36 -12.41
N SER A 1055 -39.54 17.69 -12.40
CA SER A 1055 -40.84 18.32 -12.18
C SER A 1055 -41.68 18.48 -13.45
N GLU A 1056 -41.09 18.26 -14.63
CA GLU A 1056 -41.75 18.46 -15.92
C GLU A 1056 -42.09 17.11 -16.55
N ASP A 1057 -43.36 16.92 -16.91
CA ASP A 1057 -43.79 15.70 -17.60
C ASP A 1057 -43.35 15.68 -19.07
N VAL A 1058 -43.23 16.86 -19.68
CA VAL A 1058 -43.00 17.03 -21.13
C VAL A 1058 -41.77 17.89 -21.36
N SER A 1059 -40.91 17.47 -22.29
CA SER A 1059 -39.71 18.18 -22.67
C SER A 1059 -40.03 19.51 -23.33
N VAL A 1060 -39.23 20.53 -23.03
CA VAL A 1060 -39.40 21.89 -23.54
C VAL A 1060 -38.34 22.17 -24.59
N ILE A 1061 -38.79 22.44 -25.82
CA ILE A 1061 -37.91 22.81 -26.93
C ILE A 1061 -37.59 24.31 -26.82
N ARG A 1062 -36.31 24.65 -26.64
CA ARG A 1062 -35.82 26.03 -26.54
C ARG A 1062 -35.43 26.62 -27.89
N ALA A 1063 -34.89 25.79 -28.77
CA ALA A 1063 -34.45 26.18 -30.10
C ALA A 1063 -34.71 25.02 -31.07
N GLN A 1064 -34.90 25.35 -32.34
CA GLN A 1064 -35.09 24.37 -33.41
C GLN A 1064 -34.44 24.85 -34.70
N LEU A 1065 -34.16 23.92 -35.62
CA LEU A 1065 -33.71 24.25 -36.97
C LEU A 1065 -34.90 24.17 -37.93
N VAL A 1066 -35.29 25.30 -38.52
CA VAL A 1066 -36.32 25.37 -39.57
C VAL A 1066 -35.64 25.75 -40.88
N ASN A 1067 -35.70 24.86 -41.88
CA ASN A 1067 -35.01 25.03 -43.17
C ASN A 1067 -33.49 25.29 -43.05
N GLY A 1068 -32.84 24.79 -42.00
CA GLY A 1068 -31.41 24.98 -41.74
C GLY A 1068 -31.07 26.31 -41.04
N GLU A 1069 -32.07 27.16 -40.74
CA GLU A 1069 -31.89 28.36 -39.94
C GLU A 1069 -32.30 28.11 -38.48
N LEU A 1070 -31.52 28.65 -37.55
CA LEU A 1070 -31.78 28.54 -36.11
C LEU A 1070 -32.95 29.45 -35.73
N GLU A 1071 -34.07 28.85 -35.35
CA GLU A 1071 -35.21 29.53 -34.75
C GLU A 1071 -35.15 29.36 -33.22
N GLN A 1072 -35.09 30.47 -32.50
CA GLN A 1072 -35.02 30.48 -31.05
C GLN A 1072 -36.41 30.69 -30.46
N LEU A 1073 -36.94 29.68 -29.79
CA LEU A 1073 -38.30 29.67 -29.22
C LEU A 1073 -38.33 30.22 -27.80
N LEU A 1074 -37.24 30.03 -27.04
CA LEU A 1074 -37.02 30.51 -25.68
C LEU A 1074 -35.63 31.15 -25.56
N PRO A 1075 -35.36 31.96 -24.51
CA PRO A 1075 -34.03 32.55 -24.30
C PRO A 1075 -32.91 31.50 -24.36
N ALA A 1076 -31.86 31.83 -25.12
CA ALA A 1076 -30.69 30.98 -25.34
C ALA A 1076 -30.05 30.56 -24.00
N VAL A 1077 -29.74 29.27 -23.87
CA VAL A 1077 -28.95 28.72 -22.77
C VAL A 1077 -27.78 27.96 -23.39
N TYR A 1078 -26.58 28.18 -22.87
CA TYR A 1078 -25.36 27.52 -23.34
C TYR A 1078 -24.70 26.77 -22.17
N HIS A 1079 -24.30 25.53 -22.40
CA HIS A 1079 -23.43 24.77 -21.49
C HIS A 1079 -21.97 24.89 -21.94
N GLY A 1080 -21.02 24.47 -21.08
CA GLY A 1080 -19.60 24.47 -21.43
C GLY A 1080 -19.29 23.52 -22.59
N ASN A 1081 -18.29 23.86 -23.41
CA ASN A 1081 -17.88 23.05 -24.55
C ASN A 1081 -16.36 22.78 -24.48
N PRO A 1082 -15.91 21.52 -24.62
CA PRO A 1082 -14.49 21.18 -24.46
C PRO A 1082 -13.61 21.56 -25.67
N VAL A 1083 -14.22 21.89 -26.81
CA VAL A 1083 -13.52 22.23 -28.06
C VAL A 1083 -13.77 23.68 -28.52
N SER A 1084 -14.63 24.44 -27.83
CA SER A 1084 -14.95 25.84 -28.15
C SER A 1084 -15.25 26.67 -26.90
N ASP A 1085 -14.80 27.91 -26.87
CA ASP A 1085 -15.10 28.88 -25.80
C ASP A 1085 -16.54 29.45 -25.88
N ASP A 1086 -17.23 29.26 -27.03
CA ASP A 1086 -18.58 29.80 -27.28
C ASP A 1086 -19.70 29.02 -26.57
N GLY A 1087 -19.38 27.85 -25.99
CA GLY A 1087 -20.34 26.95 -25.34
C GLY A 1087 -21.25 26.20 -26.33
N SER A 1088 -22.01 25.23 -25.82
CA SER A 1088 -22.96 24.42 -26.58
C SER A 1088 -24.39 24.87 -26.33
N LEU A 1089 -25.11 25.26 -27.37
CA LEU A 1089 -26.50 25.72 -27.28
C LEU A 1089 -27.42 24.57 -26.82
N VAL A 1090 -28.29 24.83 -25.85
CA VAL A 1090 -29.33 23.89 -25.41
C VAL A 1090 -30.54 24.00 -26.34
N PHE A 1091 -30.88 22.92 -27.05
CA PHE A 1091 -32.06 22.80 -27.88
C PHE A 1091 -33.28 22.31 -27.10
N THR A 1092 -33.09 21.38 -26.16
CA THR A 1092 -34.19 20.76 -25.42
C THR A 1092 -33.87 20.66 -23.93
N ASP A 1093 -34.78 21.15 -23.08
CA ASP A 1093 -34.81 20.87 -21.65
C ASP A 1093 -35.67 19.62 -21.42
N PHE A 1094 -35.09 18.51 -20.97
CA PHE A 1094 -35.80 17.24 -20.93
C PHE A 1094 -36.70 17.05 -19.70
N GLY A 1095 -37.95 16.62 -19.95
CA GLY A 1095 -38.91 16.13 -18.97
C GLY A 1095 -39.10 14.60 -19.04
N TRP A 1096 -40.10 14.05 -18.35
CA TRP A 1096 -40.32 12.59 -18.24
C TRP A 1096 -40.58 11.87 -19.57
N ASP A 1097 -41.13 12.57 -20.57
CA ASP A 1097 -41.37 12.06 -21.93
C ASP A 1097 -40.09 11.57 -22.64
N ILE A 1098 -38.89 11.96 -22.18
CA ILE A 1098 -37.61 11.45 -22.72
C ILE A 1098 -37.53 9.92 -22.71
N LEU A 1099 -38.08 9.26 -21.67
CA LEU A 1099 -38.06 7.79 -21.58
C LEU A 1099 -38.96 7.15 -22.63
N ASP A 1100 -40.06 7.81 -23.00
CA ASP A 1100 -40.94 7.36 -24.07
C ASP A 1100 -40.31 7.62 -25.45
N VAL A 1101 -39.59 8.72 -25.61
CA VAL A 1101 -38.78 8.98 -26.83
C VAL A 1101 -37.72 7.88 -27.01
N MET A 1102 -37.00 7.50 -25.94
CA MET A 1102 -36.04 6.39 -25.99
C MET A 1102 -36.72 5.06 -26.38
N ARG A 1103 -37.87 4.73 -25.78
CA ARG A 1103 -38.60 3.51 -26.14
C ARG A 1103 -39.08 3.53 -27.60
N ALA A 1104 -39.57 4.68 -28.07
CA ALA A 1104 -39.99 4.86 -29.46
C ALA A 1104 -38.83 4.77 -30.45
N ALA A 1105 -37.61 5.14 -30.04
CA ALA A 1105 -36.38 5.02 -30.82
C ALA A 1105 -35.86 3.57 -30.96
N GLY A 1106 -36.44 2.61 -30.22
CA GLY A 1106 -36.13 1.19 -30.37
C GLY A 1106 -35.42 0.54 -29.18
N PHE A 1107 -35.34 1.22 -28.04
CA PHE A 1107 -34.86 0.62 -26.79
C PHE A 1107 -35.95 -0.20 -26.12
N SER A 1108 -35.69 -1.48 -25.83
CA SER A 1108 -36.63 -2.38 -25.15
C SER A 1108 -36.83 -2.03 -23.68
N ARG A 1109 -35.83 -1.40 -23.04
CA ARG A 1109 -35.89 -0.88 -21.67
C ARG A 1109 -35.23 0.48 -21.61
N ALA A 1110 -35.86 1.44 -20.93
CA ALA A 1110 -35.29 2.76 -20.67
C ALA A 1110 -35.75 3.25 -19.29
N GLY A 1111 -34.79 3.67 -18.47
CA GLY A 1111 -35.05 4.17 -17.12
C GLY A 1111 -33.89 5.00 -16.56
N ILE A 1112 -34.16 5.67 -15.44
CA ILE A 1112 -33.20 6.48 -14.71
C ILE A 1112 -32.72 5.68 -13.49
N GLU A 1113 -31.44 5.35 -13.47
CA GLU A 1113 -30.77 4.75 -12.31
C GLU A 1113 -30.35 5.86 -11.34
N VAL A 1114 -30.72 5.72 -10.06
CA VAL A 1114 -30.37 6.67 -8.99
C VAL A 1114 -29.26 6.07 -8.13
N TYR A 1115 -28.18 6.83 -7.93
CA TYR A 1115 -27.01 6.45 -7.14
C TYR A 1115 -26.78 7.45 -6.01
N ALA A 1116 -26.48 6.95 -4.81
CA ALA A 1116 -26.10 7.78 -3.68
C ALA A 1116 -25.12 6.99 -2.81
N SER A 1117 -23.93 7.53 -2.58
CA SER A 1117 -22.93 6.87 -1.75
C SER A 1117 -21.95 7.88 -1.17
N ALA A 1118 -21.97 8.05 0.15
CA ALA A 1118 -20.97 8.85 0.84
C ALA A 1118 -19.57 8.22 0.71
N GLU A 1119 -19.47 6.88 0.72
CA GLU A 1119 -18.20 6.15 0.58
C GLU A 1119 -17.50 6.43 -0.75
N TYR A 1120 -18.23 6.42 -1.86
CA TYR A 1120 -17.69 6.72 -3.20
C TYR A 1120 -17.66 8.23 -3.51
N GLY A 1121 -18.14 9.07 -2.57
CA GLY A 1121 -18.28 10.51 -2.78
C GLY A 1121 -19.33 10.88 -3.84
N HIS A 1122 -20.36 10.06 -4.05
CA HIS A 1122 -21.52 10.37 -4.90
C HIS A 1122 -22.62 11.05 -4.08
N LEU A 1123 -22.39 12.31 -3.72
CA LEU A 1123 -23.35 13.20 -3.05
C LEU A 1123 -24.22 13.96 -4.08
N GLY A 1124 -25.27 14.64 -3.62
CA GLY A 1124 -26.14 15.52 -4.40
C GLY A 1124 -27.61 15.11 -4.44
N GLY A 1125 -28.14 14.50 -3.38
CA GLY A 1125 -29.56 14.09 -3.31
C GLY A 1125 -29.97 12.99 -4.29
N GLY A 1126 -29.00 12.20 -4.75
CA GLY A 1126 -29.17 11.14 -5.75
C GLY A 1126 -28.63 11.55 -7.11
N GLN A 1127 -27.45 11.04 -7.46
CA GLN A 1127 -26.88 11.16 -8.79
C GLN A 1127 -27.66 10.27 -9.77
N ILE A 1128 -27.91 10.78 -10.98
CA ILE A 1128 -28.75 10.09 -11.97
C ILE A 1128 -27.94 9.67 -13.19
N VAL A 1129 -28.25 8.49 -13.70
CA VAL A 1129 -27.74 7.98 -14.97
C VAL A 1129 -28.89 7.37 -15.76
N PHE A 1130 -29.06 7.79 -17.00
CA PHE A 1130 -30.00 7.17 -17.93
C PHE A 1130 -29.38 5.88 -18.46
N ARG A 1131 -30.14 4.81 -18.37
CA ARG A 1131 -29.76 3.52 -18.92
C ARG A 1131 -30.86 3.01 -19.84
N ALA A 1132 -30.48 2.74 -21.08
CA ALA A 1132 -31.35 2.12 -22.06
C ALA A 1132 -30.70 0.87 -22.67
N GLU A 1133 -31.48 -0.19 -22.85
CA GLU A 1133 -31.04 -1.47 -23.42
C GLU A 1133 -31.75 -1.67 -24.76
N ARG A 1134 -31.00 -1.99 -25.81
CA ARG A 1134 -31.55 -2.26 -27.15
C ARG A 1134 -32.27 -3.60 -27.17
#